data_AF-A0A1U7LL31-F1
#
_entry.id   AF-A0A1U7LL31-F1
#
_cell.length_a   1.000
_cell.length_b   1.000
_cell.length_c   1.000
_cell.angle_alpha   90.00
_cell.angle_beta   90.00
_cell.angle_gamma   90.00
#
_symmetry.space_group_name_H-M   'P 1'
#
loop_
_entity.id
_entity.type
_entity.pdbx_description
1 polymer ?
#
loop_
_entity_poly.entity_id
_entity_poly.type
_entity_poly.pdbx_seq_one_letter_code
_entity_poly.pdbx_strand_id
1 'polypeptide(L)'
;MAAPLAMCQSKHAKLILKVYPRSRRLDSQPNSSELAYLTYYASTRPGKLRKVGGFLERKSVSDLWRRRHGDVLVTIDILSALIDKCHLRLNLFAHNVVNILVMVLGCRDLVLVEHTAAMWKQFCAHHDGSIIGTDKDYAHAFEEVVQQYAELAITACHTESLRMNLVGQEAIQSITQSEALNASNSHTQLCLIVPSILQNLCYDDLQELHNLKRKLSHPGIHPAHKHHLSTVTTIDNSSMTRDIHHLAYQSLKRIFEQSSATHIRAATSSAISFLNAKKPDLDWITEIFIYAATWTGVQYRFYIITVLLSAFTNDDGKSTPNGSPKHLVAIMSSLLSSEVNMMGLAVMDVLDSVIHQVISKTLKLAANDSPSQDDEIVDVLINCISSLATHVYYHDQIIDMTTSLIDRSSLANSSPTGSVSSTTESEKKTSDTARIAGLKAVEKIFVVANSGKTSPVPRNHLQLSAWDNAVSLLTSGEHACRVAFFKTFVSYLELEYVTAAETPTDVFKTAPCATNQQAQETLTSRFLQKLVASLYECACSPSATISDYIGLHLVLSTLLDKVGFVKTIMYLPMMFKLQELQSTASCTLVAAYLRNLATSLQAEKWLASIDQEVEQRKRDRVWAEYIMFPPLSDFDIPSASDLVSSTLSNSLRLDRAAVVEEIAFHMPLFPETRREILLLDWTPSDDPASNGTNMPSNSASLHVPTGKAPRKFTLPESLPESPAVTKVNDLKDVLTRPTTARSRSRAKSSPQRPSTAVPNVPNIIFDQLNGDVSPEPYHEAKRKVDIEELLKKLEHREMQNQVSVGGVIEPPYT
;
A
#
# COMPACT_ATOMS: atom_id res chain seq x y z
N MET A 1 8.18 -66.17 51.60
CA MET A 1 8.76 -64.81 51.57
C MET A 1 9.87 -64.79 50.54
N ALA A 2 9.95 -63.75 49.71
CA ALA A 2 11.10 -63.47 48.85
C ALA A 2 11.53 -62.02 49.07
N ALA A 3 12.80 -61.78 49.39
CA ALA A 3 13.30 -60.44 49.60
C ALA A 3 13.47 -59.72 48.25
N PRO A 4 13.03 -58.47 48.09
CA PRO A 4 13.32 -57.70 46.88
C PRO A 4 14.84 -57.51 46.75
N LEU A 5 15.41 -57.87 45.60
CA LEU A 5 16.82 -57.63 45.30
C LEU A 5 17.11 -56.13 45.44
N ALA A 6 18.03 -55.79 46.36
CA ALA A 6 18.43 -54.42 46.62
C ALA A 6 19.26 -53.88 45.43
N MET A 7 18.59 -53.41 44.37
CA MET A 7 19.23 -52.75 43.24
C MET A 7 20.19 -51.68 43.73
N CYS A 8 21.45 -51.74 43.27
CA CYS A 8 22.50 -50.85 43.76
C CYS A 8 22.27 -49.41 43.29
N GLN A 9 21.43 -48.67 44.04
CA GLN A 9 21.01 -47.32 43.68
C GLN A 9 22.21 -46.39 43.57
N SER A 10 22.31 -45.72 42.43
CA SER A 10 23.37 -44.76 42.12
C SER A 10 23.38 -43.60 43.12
N LYS A 11 24.53 -42.92 43.29
CA LYS A 11 24.62 -41.76 44.19
C LYS A 11 23.60 -40.66 43.83
N HIS A 12 23.34 -40.40 42.55
CA HIS A 12 22.34 -39.41 42.14
C HIS A 12 20.91 -39.87 42.46
N ALA A 13 20.55 -41.14 42.20
CA ALA A 13 19.24 -41.67 42.59
C ALA A 13 18.98 -41.54 44.09
N LYS A 14 19.98 -41.87 44.93
CA LYS A 14 19.89 -41.73 46.39
C LYS A 14 19.70 -40.28 46.84
N LEU A 15 20.34 -39.30 46.19
CA LEU A 15 20.14 -37.88 46.52
C LEU A 15 18.76 -37.38 46.06
N ILE A 16 18.34 -37.72 44.84
CA ILE A 16 17.03 -37.35 44.31
C ILE A 16 15.92 -37.90 45.21
N LEU A 17 15.97 -39.18 45.57
CA LEU A 17 14.97 -39.81 46.45
C LEU A 17 14.93 -39.23 47.88
N LYS A 18 15.97 -38.52 48.35
CA LYS A 18 15.96 -37.81 49.64
C LYS A 18 15.21 -36.48 49.58
N VAL A 19 14.99 -35.90 48.39
CA VAL A 19 14.22 -34.66 48.24
C VAL A 19 12.72 -34.89 48.43
N TYR A 20 12.21 -36.10 48.16
CA TYR A 20 10.79 -36.39 48.27
C TYR A 20 10.36 -36.55 49.75
N PRO A 21 9.22 -35.94 50.15
CA PRO A 21 8.72 -36.06 51.51
C PRO A 21 8.25 -37.50 51.79
N ARG A 22 8.34 -37.92 53.06
CA ARG A 22 7.85 -39.26 53.47
C ARG A 22 6.31 -39.35 53.52
N SER A 23 5.63 -38.21 53.63
CA SER A 23 4.17 -38.13 53.61
C SER A 23 3.70 -37.77 52.21
N ARG A 24 2.87 -38.63 51.59
CA ARG A 24 2.31 -38.41 50.25
C ARG A 24 1.01 -37.63 50.33
N ARG A 25 1.11 -36.32 50.54
CA ARG A 25 -0.03 -35.39 50.43
C ARG A 25 -0.19 -34.93 48.99
N LEU A 26 -1.33 -34.32 48.65
CA LEU A 26 -1.47 -33.63 47.37
C LEU A 26 -0.49 -32.45 47.32
N ASP A 27 -0.49 -31.62 48.36
CA ASP A 27 0.38 -30.45 48.56
C ASP A 27 1.80 -30.86 49.05
N SER A 28 2.42 -31.84 48.38
CA SER A 28 3.76 -32.31 48.71
C SER A 28 4.83 -31.33 48.22
N GLN A 29 5.60 -30.75 49.15
CA GLN A 29 6.76 -29.90 48.86
C GLN A 29 8.09 -30.67 49.02
N PRO A 30 9.17 -30.26 48.32
CA PRO A 30 10.51 -30.85 48.46
C PRO A 30 11.11 -30.59 49.84
N ASN A 31 11.88 -31.57 50.34
CA ASN A 31 12.74 -31.40 51.51
C ASN A 31 13.86 -30.39 51.18
N SER A 32 13.67 -29.13 51.57
CA SER A 32 14.46 -27.97 51.10
C SER A 32 15.98 -28.10 51.26
N SER A 33 16.46 -28.70 52.36
CA SER A 33 17.89 -28.94 52.60
C SER A 33 18.50 -29.99 51.67
N GLU A 34 17.76 -31.05 51.35
CA GLU A 34 18.18 -32.07 50.38
C GLU A 34 18.08 -31.55 48.94
N LEU A 35 17.08 -30.70 48.64
CA LEU A 35 16.97 -30.00 47.35
C LEU A 35 18.17 -29.09 47.12
N ALA A 36 18.49 -28.21 48.07
CA ALA A 36 19.65 -27.33 48.00
C ALA A 36 20.96 -28.12 47.78
N TYR A 37 21.11 -29.27 48.47
CA TYR A 37 22.27 -30.14 48.29
C TYR A 37 22.28 -30.89 46.94
N LEU A 38 21.13 -31.31 46.41
CA LEU A 38 21.01 -31.89 45.07
C LEU A 38 21.41 -30.86 43.99
N THR A 39 20.91 -29.63 44.12
CA THR A 39 21.19 -28.52 43.20
C THR A 39 22.65 -28.07 43.27
N TYR A 40 23.27 -28.06 44.45
CA TYR A 40 24.72 -27.89 44.61
C TYR A 40 25.53 -29.04 43.98
N TYR A 41 25.11 -30.29 44.19
CA TYR A 41 25.75 -31.47 43.59
C TYR A 41 25.65 -31.48 42.06
N ALA A 42 24.56 -30.97 41.48
CA ALA A 42 24.36 -30.87 40.04
C ALA A 42 25.19 -29.75 39.40
N SER A 43 25.11 -28.52 39.94
CA SER A 43 25.83 -27.34 39.45
C SER A 43 27.35 -27.48 39.51
N THR A 44 27.89 -28.08 40.59
CA THR A 44 29.32 -28.40 40.73
C THR A 44 29.80 -29.57 39.86
N ARG A 45 28.90 -30.41 39.33
CA ARG A 45 29.25 -31.63 38.58
C ARG A 45 28.37 -31.79 37.33
N PRO A 46 28.50 -30.91 36.31
CA PRO A 46 27.59 -30.85 35.17
C PRO A 46 27.46 -32.16 34.37
N GLY A 47 28.52 -32.98 34.30
CA GLY A 47 28.45 -34.35 33.75
C GLY A 47 27.53 -35.34 34.53
N LYS A 48 26.83 -34.88 35.57
CA LYS A 48 25.75 -35.59 36.27
C LYS A 48 24.36 -35.09 35.92
N LEU A 49 24.18 -33.91 35.31
CA LEU A 49 22.87 -33.34 34.94
C LEU A 49 22.05 -34.32 34.08
N ARG A 50 22.63 -34.84 32.98
CA ARG A 50 22.05 -35.91 32.14
C ARG A 50 21.56 -37.13 32.93
N LYS A 51 22.22 -37.47 34.05
CA LYS A 51 21.87 -38.61 34.92
C LYS A 51 20.86 -38.25 36.02
N VAL A 52 20.69 -36.96 36.32
CA VAL A 52 19.64 -36.43 37.19
C VAL A 52 18.35 -36.29 36.39
N GLY A 53 18.36 -35.56 35.26
CA GLY A 53 17.21 -35.40 34.37
C GLY A 53 16.61 -36.74 33.93
N GLY A 54 17.42 -37.61 33.33
CA GLY A 54 17.00 -38.96 32.94
C GLY A 54 16.65 -39.90 34.11
N PHE A 55 16.82 -39.51 35.38
CA PHE A 55 16.23 -40.23 36.53
C PHE A 55 14.87 -39.62 36.89
N LEU A 56 14.76 -38.29 36.94
CA LEU A 56 13.51 -37.55 37.18
C LEU A 56 12.44 -37.89 36.14
N GLU A 57 12.82 -38.03 34.87
CA GLU A 57 11.92 -38.40 33.77
C GLU A 57 11.30 -39.79 33.99
N ARG A 58 12.12 -40.83 34.14
CA ARG A 58 11.63 -42.20 34.44
C ARG A 58 10.85 -42.28 35.76
N LYS A 59 11.18 -41.44 36.74
CA LYS A 59 10.39 -41.32 37.97
C LYS A 59 9.03 -40.67 37.68
N SER A 60 8.98 -39.59 36.90
CA SER A 60 7.74 -38.92 36.48
C SER A 60 6.78 -39.89 35.79
N VAL A 61 7.25 -40.70 34.84
CA VAL A 61 6.45 -41.78 34.21
C VAL A 61 5.81 -42.69 35.28
N SER A 62 6.61 -43.12 36.26
CA SER A 62 6.15 -44.04 37.32
C SER A 62 5.28 -43.37 38.39
N ASP A 63 5.39 -42.05 38.56
CA ASP A 63 4.60 -41.25 39.48
C ASP A 63 3.22 -40.92 38.88
N LEU A 64 3.19 -40.48 37.62
CA LEU A 64 1.98 -40.23 36.83
C LEU A 64 1.16 -41.51 36.62
N TRP A 65 1.78 -42.62 36.19
CA TRP A 65 1.09 -43.91 36.02
C TRP A 65 0.47 -44.44 37.33
N ARG A 66 0.98 -44.01 38.50
CA ARG A 66 0.44 -44.36 39.82
C ARG A 66 -0.41 -43.25 40.45
N ARG A 67 -0.77 -42.20 39.69
CA ARG A 67 -1.54 -41.02 40.14
C ARG A 67 -1.00 -40.38 41.42
N ARG A 68 0.34 -40.31 41.56
CA ARG A 68 1.01 -39.69 42.72
C ARG A 68 1.30 -38.22 42.45
N HIS A 69 0.25 -37.39 42.35
CA HIS A 69 0.36 -36.00 41.87
C HIS A 69 1.32 -35.17 42.73
N GLY A 70 1.32 -35.36 44.06
CA GLY A 70 2.32 -34.73 44.94
C GLY A 70 3.78 -35.16 44.70
N ASP A 71 4.06 -36.39 44.26
CA ASP A 71 5.41 -36.77 43.82
C ASP A 71 5.78 -36.08 42.49
N VAL A 72 4.80 -35.74 41.64
CA VAL A 72 5.02 -35.01 40.39
C VAL A 72 5.29 -33.52 40.67
N LEU A 73 4.54 -32.89 41.59
CA LEU A 73 4.81 -31.51 42.04
C LEU A 73 6.23 -31.33 42.57
N VAL A 74 6.67 -32.21 43.48
CA VAL A 74 8.07 -32.22 43.96
C VAL A 74 9.09 -32.37 42.83
N THR A 75 8.72 -33.07 41.74
CA THR A 75 9.58 -33.23 40.56
C THR A 75 9.65 -31.93 39.74
N ILE A 76 8.55 -31.20 39.58
CA ILE A 76 8.51 -29.87 38.96
C ILE A 76 9.34 -28.86 39.77
N ASP A 77 9.24 -28.89 41.11
CA ASP A 77 10.04 -28.04 42.00
C ASP A 77 11.55 -28.35 41.90
N ILE A 78 11.92 -29.64 41.82
CA ILE A 78 13.31 -30.07 41.60
C ILE A 78 13.83 -29.55 40.26
N LEU A 79 13.04 -29.66 39.18
CA LEU A 79 13.44 -29.18 37.86
C LEU A 79 13.59 -27.66 37.85
N SER A 80 12.66 -26.91 38.44
CA SER A 80 12.74 -25.44 38.57
C SER A 80 14.03 -25.01 39.27
N ALA A 81 14.35 -25.60 40.43
CA ALA A 81 15.59 -25.31 41.15
C ALA A 81 16.87 -25.76 40.41
N LEU A 82 16.77 -26.75 39.51
CA LEU A 82 17.89 -27.14 38.63
C LEU A 82 18.04 -26.18 37.44
N ILE A 83 16.95 -25.68 36.87
CA ILE A 83 16.96 -24.64 35.82
C ILE A 83 17.61 -23.38 36.39
N ASP A 84 17.12 -22.88 37.55
CA ASP A 84 17.70 -21.74 38.27
C ASP A 84 19.23 -21.80 38.38
N LYS A 85 19.75 -22.89 38.96
CA LYS A 85 21.18 -23.00 39.28
C LYS A 85 22.05 -23.52 38.15
N CYS A 86 21.47 -24.05 37.08
CA CYS A 86 22.20 -24.69 35.99
C CYS A 86 21.84 -24.15 34.60
N HIS A 87 21.16 -23.00 34.48
CA HIS A 87 20.73 -22.40 33.21
C HIS A 87 21.84 -22.31 32.15
N LEU A 88 23.07 -21.92 32.52
CA LEU A 88 24.27 -21.92 31.64
C LEU A 88 24.62 -23.28 31.01
N ARG A 89 23.90 -24.34 31.38
CA ARG A 89 24.05 -25.72 30.92
C ARG A 89 22.69 -26.41 30.77
N LEU A 90 21.61 -25.66 30.60
CA LEU A 90 20.23 -26.15 30.45
C LEU A 90 20.14 -27.25 29.38
N ASN A 91 20.86 -27.04 28.28
CA ASN A 91 20.90 -27.94 27.12
C ASN A 91 21.50 -29.34 27.43
N LEU A 92 22.06 -29.56 28.64
CA LEU A 92 22.44 -30.89 29.12
C LEU A 92 21.28 -31.72 29.71
N PHE A 93 20.12 -31.13 29.94
CA PHE A 93 18.93 -31.80 30.51
C PHE A 93 17.58 -31.26 29.99
N ALA A 94 17.59 -30.28 29.08
CA ALA A 94 16.40 -29.67 28.47
C ALA A 94 15.41 -30.70 27.89
N HIS A 95 15.89 -31.71 27.16
CA HIS A 95 15.08 -32.81 26.64
C HIS A 95 14.32 -33.56 27.77
N ASN A 96 14.94 -33.74 28.94
CA ASN A 96 14.24 -34.34 30.09
C ASN A 96 13.17 -33.41 30.67
N VAL A 97 13.36 -32.08 30.65
CA VAL A 97 12.35 -31.10 31.09
C VAL A 97 11.14 -31.12 30.15
N VAL A 98 11.40 -31.04 28.84
CA VAL A 98 10.37 -31.03 27.79
C VAL A 98 9.55 -32.32 27.80
N ASN A 99 10.19 -33.50 27.87
CA ASN A 99 9.46 -34.78 27.95
C ASN A 99 8.58 -34.86 29.21
N ILE A 100 9.04 -34.31 30.35
CA ILE A 100 8.24 -34.26 31.58
C ILE A 100 7.06 -33.30 31.42
N LEU A 101 7.24 -32.15 30.77
CA LEU A 101 6.14 -31.23 30.45
C LEU A 101 5.07 -31.89 29.56
N VAL A 102 5.48 -32.54 28.45
CA VAL A 102 4.55 -33.29 27.57
C VAL A 102 3.68 -34.27 28.36
N MET A 103 4.29 -35.07 29.24
CA MET A 103 3.58 -36.07 30.04
C MET A 103 2.66 -35.45 31.12
N VAL A 104 3.05 -34.31 31.71
CA VAL A 104 2.29 -33.66 32.78
C VAL A 104 1.11 -32.87 32.22
N LEU A 105 1.32 -32.07 31.17
CA LEU A 105 0.25 -31.33 30.47
C LEU A 105 -0.79 -32.29 29.88
N GLY A 106 -0.34 -33.43 29.34
CA GLY A 106 -1.21 -34.48 28.78
C GLY A 106 -2.16 -35.12 29.80
N CYS A 107 -1.92 -34.94 31.11
CA CYS A 107 -2.83 -35.41 32.14
C CYS A 107 -4.03 -34.47 32.38
N ARG A 108 -3.97 -33.21 31.92
CA ARG A 108 -5.01 -32.16 32.07
C ARG A 108 -5.53 -31.96 33.50
N ASP A 109 -4.69 -32.25 34.51
CA ASP A 109 -4.96 -31.97 35.93
C ASP A 109 -4.60 -30.51 36.23
N LEU A 110 -5.57 -29.72 36.72
CA LEU A 110 -5.42 -28.28 36.94
C LEU A 110 -4.23 -27.93 37.85
N VAL A 111 -4.04 -28.66 38.95
CA VAL A 111 -3.00 -28.36 39.94
C VAL A 111 -1.62 -28.67 39.39
N LEU A 112 -1.48 -29.77 38.65
CA LEU A 112 -0.23 -30.08 37.95
C LEU A 112 0.07 -29.04 36.86
N VAL A 113 -0.93 -28.65 36.06
CA VAL A 113 -0.79 -27.65 34.98
C VAL A 113 -0.39 -26.28 35.54
N GLU A 114 -1.06 -25.78 36.58
CA GLU A 114 -0.69 -24.51 37.24
C GLU A 114 0.76 -24.50 37.75
N HIS A 115 1.23 -25.60 38.34
CA HIS A 115 2.63 -25.70 38.76
C HIS A 115 3.63 -25.75 37.59
N THR A 116 3.25 -26.25 36.41
CA THR A 116 4.14 -26.21 35.23
C THR A 116 4.39 -24.80 34.70
N ALA A 117 3.46 -23.85 34.90
CA ALA A 117 3.56 -22.48 34.39
C ALA A 117 4.83 -21.76 34.88
N ALA A 118 5.11 -21.83 36.19
CA ALA A 118 6.28 -21.19 36.80
C ALA A 118 7.60 -21.83 36.32
N MET A 119 7.65 -23.16 36.21
CA MET A 119 8.82 -23.89 35.69
C MET A 119 9.07 -23.54 34.22
N TRP A 120 8.01 -23.50 33.40
CA TRP A 120 8.09 -23.16 31.99
C TRP A 120 8.53 -21.71 31.76
N LYS A 121 8.02 -20.76 32.56
CA LYS A 121 8.48 -19.37 32.55
C LYS A 121 9.98 -19.25 32.81
N GLN A 122 10.50 -19.99 33.80
CA GLN A 122 11.93 -20.01 34.11
C GLN A 122 12.76 -20.75 33.05
N PHE A 123 12.18 -21.77 32.40
CA PHE A 123 12.80 -22.46 31.27
C PHE A 123 12.95 -21.53 30.06
N CYS A 124 11.86 -20.87 29.65
CA CYS A 124 11.84 -19.92 28.54
C CYS A 124 12.80 -18.73 28.75
N ALA A 125 12.93 -18.22 29.97
CA ALA A 125 13.87 -17.14 30.31
C ALA A 125 15.36 -17.54 30.18
N HIS A 126 15.66 -18.82 29.94
CA HIS A 126 17.02 -19.37 29.91
C HIS A 126 17.31 -20.30 28.72
N HIS A 127 16.34 -20.51 27.82
CA HIS A 127 16.48 -21.41 26.68
C HIS A 127 16.86 -20.67 25.40
N ASP A 128 18.09 -20.89 24.93
CA ASP A 128 18.71 -20.23 23.78
C ASP A 128 18.17 -20.66 22.39
N GLY A 129 17.28 -21.65 22.35
CA GLY A 129 16.75 -22.20 21.09
C GLY A 129 17.73 -23.06 20.28
N SER A 130 19.01 -23.13 20.66
CA SER A 130 20.09 -23.72 19.84
C SER A 130 19.86 -25.20 19.51
N ILE A 131 19.24 -25.94 20.44
CA ILE A 131 18.94 -27.37 20.26
C ILE A 131 17.90 -27.56 19.15
N ILE A 132 16.88 -26.68 19.05
CA ILE A 132 15.71 -26.83 18.18
C ILE A 132 16.12 -26.93 16.70
N GLY A 133 17.14 -26.17 16.28
CA GLY A 133 17.68 -26.23 14.92
C GLY A 133 18.58 -27.44 14.62
N THR A 134 18.88 -28.28 15.61
CA THR A 134 19.88 -29.38 15.50
C THR A 134 19.32 -30.77 15.82
N ASP A 135 18.34 -30.88 16.71
CA ASP A 135 17.72 -32.12 17.16
C ASP A 135 16.21 -32.05 16.88
N LYS A 136 15.75 -32.88 15.94
CA LYS A 136 14.34 -32.91 15.51
C LYS A 136 13.41 -33.55 16.52
N ASP A 137 13.90 -34.53 17.27
CA ASP A 137 13.09 -35.24 18.27
C ASP A 137 12.84 -34.29 19.46
N TYR A 138 13.86 -33.51 19.83
CA TYR A 138 13.70 -32.39 20.76
C TYR A 138 12.79 -31.27 20.21
N ALA A 139 12.95 -30.87 18.95
CA ALA A 139 12.13 -29.83 18.34
C ALA A 139 10.64 -30.21 18.35
N HIS A 140 10.29 -31.43 17.95
CA HIS A 140 8.91 -31.92 17.98
C HIS A 140 8.35 -32.01 19.40
N ALA A 141 9.12 -32.50 20.39
CA ALA A 141 8.67 -32.52 21.78
C ALA A 141 8.47 -31.10 22.36
N PHE A 142 9.29 -30.13 21.96
CA PHE A 142 9.13 -28.73 22.34
C PHE A 142 7.91 -28.09 21.67
N GLU A 143 7.70 -28.36 20.38
CA GLU A 143 6.49 -27.94 19.63
C GLU A 143 5.22 -28.56 20.22
N GLU A 144 5.27 -29.81 20.72
CA GLU A 144 4.15 -30.45 21.42
C GLU A 144 3.81 -29.75 22.75
N VAL A 145 4.81 -29.36 23.56
CA VAL A 145 4.58 -28.55 24.78
C VAL A 145 3.90 -27.21 24.43
N VAL A 146 4.38 -26.53 23.38
CA VAL A 146 3.80 -25.27 22.89
C VAL A 146 2.36 -25.48 22.41
N GLN A 147 2.08 -26.55 21.68
CA GLN A 147 0.72 -26.90 21.26
C GLN A 147 -0.19 -27.16 22.45
N GLN A 148 0.24 -27.96 23.43
CA GLN A 148 -0.60 -28.27 24.60
C GLN A 148 -0.92 -27.01 25.43
N TYR A 149 0.01 -26.06 25.58
CA TYR A 149 -0.31 -24.76 26.18
C TYR A 149 -1.25 -23.91 25.33
N ALA A 150 -1.08 -23.89 24.00
CA ALA A 150 -1.99 -23.19 23.08
C ALA A 150 -3.43 -23.75 23.10
N GLU A 151 -3.59 -25.06 23.28
CA GLU A 151 -4.89 -25.72 23.46
C GLU A 151 -5.53 -25.41 24.82
N LEU A 152 -4.74 -25.24 25.88
CA LEU A 152 -5.25 -24.79 27.19
C LEU A 152 -5.71 -23.32 27.10
N ALA A 153 -4.93 -22.48 26.41
CA ALA A 153 -5.14 -21.05 26.19
C ALA A 153 -6.41 -20.66 25.41
N ILE A 154 -7.22 -21.62 24.93
CA ILE A 154 -8.49 -21.36 24.21
C ILE A 154 -9.73 -21.89 24.96
N THR A 155 -9.58 -22.34 26.20
CA THR A 155 -10.69 -22.90 26.99
C THR A 155 -11.47 -21.80 27.72
N ALA A 156 -12.81 -21.79 27.67
CA ALA A 156 -13.60 -20.63 28.16
C ALA A 156 -14.89 -20.95 28.93
N CYS A 157 -15.30 -22.22 29.03
CA CYS A 157 -16.70 -22.56 29.36
C CYS A 157 -17.06 -22.56 30.87
N HIS A 158 -16.08 -22.55 31.78
CA HIS A 158 -16.30 -22.56 33.24
C HIS A 158 -15.01 -22.15 34.00
N THR A 159 -15.08 -21.87 35.31
CA THR A 159 -13.94 -21.33 36.10
C THR A 159 -12.66 -22.17 36.05
N GLU A 160 -12.73 -23.50 36.08
CA GLU A 160 -11.54 -24.36 35.90
C GLU A 160 -10.96 -24.27 34.47
N SER A 161 -11.79 -24.21 33.43
CA SER A 161 -11.36 -23.91 32.06
C SER A 161 -10.71 -22.52 31.93
N LEU A 162 -11.23 -21.50 32.63
CA LEU A 162 -10.64 -20.16 32.63
C LEU A 162 -9.27 -20.15 33.32
N ARG A 163 -9.07 -20.93 34.40
CA ARG A 163 -7.75 -21.10 35.02
C ARG A 163 -6.77 -21.81 34.10
N MET A 164 -7.21 -22.86 33.39
CA MET A 164 -6.42 -23.52 32.34
C MET A 164 -6.02 -22.54 31.23
N ASN A 165 -6.93 -21.64 30.81
CA ASN A 165 -6.66 -20.60 29.82
C ASN A 165 -5.65 -19.56 30.33
N LEU A 166 -5.81 -19.07 31.56
CA LEU A 166 -4.84 -18.16 32.20
C LEU A 166 -3.44 -18.77 32.20
N VAL A 167 -3.29 -20.03 32.62
CA VAL A 167 -2.00 -20.76 32.55
C VAL A 167 -1.48 -20.88 31.12
N GLY A 168 -2.36 -21.20 30.16
CA GLY A 168 -2.01 -21.23 28.74
C GLY A 168 -1.46 -19.88 28.24
N GLN A 169 -2.10 -18.77 28.61
CA GLN A 169 -1.66 -17.42 28.25
C GLN A 169 -0.37 -16.99 28.98
N GLU A 170 -0.17 -17.38 30.24
CA GLU A 170 1.10 -17.18 30.94
C GLU A 170 2.25 -17.96 30.28
N ALA A 171 1.97 -19.18 29.81
CA ALA A 171 2.94 -20.02 29.12
C ALA A 171 3.25 -19.54 27.69
N ILE A 172 2.24 -19.04 26.97
CA ILE A 172 2.37 -18.31 25.70
C ILE A 172 3.21 -17.04 25.88
N GLN A 173 2.88 -16.22 26.89
CA GLN A 173 3.66 -15.00 27.17
C GLN A 173 5.12 -15.37 27.45
N SER A 174 5.36 -16.44 28.21
CA SER A 174 6.71 -16.91 28.53
C SER A 174 7.54 -17.27 27.28
N ILE A 175 6.97 -17.97 26.29
CA ILE A 175 7.70 -18.26 25.04
C ILE A 175 7.85 -17.02 24.15
N THR A 176 6.89 -16.08 24.10
CA THR A 176 7.07 -14.81 23.36
C THR A 176 8.13 -13.87 23.95
N GLN A 177 8.58 -14.14 25.18
CA GLN A 177 9.71 -13.46 25.83
C GLN A 177 11.03 -14.24 25.72
N SER A 178 11.05 -15.39 25.04
CA SER A 178 12.20 -16.29 24.94
C SER A 178 12.96 -16.14 23.62
N GLU A 179 14.29 -16.20 23.69
CA GLU A 179 15.15 -16.34 22.50
C GLU A 179 14.85 -17.65 21.74
N ALA A 180 14.28 -18.66 22.41
CA ALA A 180 13.84 -19.91 21.79
C ALA A 180 12.85 -19.74 20.64
N LEU A 181 11.97 -18.73 20.71
CA LEU A 181 11.01 -18.45 19.63
C LEU A 181 11.71 -17.93 18.38
N ASN A 182 12.84 -17.22 18.54
CA ASN A 182 13.64 -16.69 17.43
C ASN A 182 14.46 -17.76 16.67
N ALA A 183 14.40 -19.03 17.09
CA ALA A 183 15.13 -20.13 16.48
C ALA A 183 14.58 -20.55 15.09
N SER A 184 15.23 -21.55 14.50
CA SER A 184 14.98 -22.05 13.13
C SER A 184 13.52 -22.45 12.86
N ASN A 185 12.78 -22.89 13.89
CA ASN A 185 11.40 -23.38 13.78
C ASN A 185 10.33 -22.32 14.16
N SER A 186 10.73 -21.04 14.28
CA SER A 186 9.86 -19.89 14.55
C SER A 186 8.51 -19.93 13.82
N HIS A 187 8.49 -20.32 12.54
CA HIS A 187 7.23 -20.44 11.77
C HIS A 187 6.26 -21.47 12.36
N THR A 188 6.72 -22.69 12.67
CA THR A 188 5.87 -23.75 13.27
C THR A 188 5.28 -23.28 14.59
N GLN A 189 6.12 -22.66 15.43
CA GLN A 189 5.72 -22.21 16.76
C GLN A 189 4.73 -21.05 16.69
N LEU A 190 4.96 -20.05 15.84
CA LEU A 190 4.02 -18.95 15.60
C LEU A 190 2.66 -19.47 15.08
N CYS A 191 2.65 -20.50 14.24
CA CYS A 191 1.41 -21.12 13.76
C CYS A 191 0.58 -21.82 14.85
N LEU A 192 1.17 -22.18 15.99
CA LEU A 192 0.46 -22.69 17.18
C LEU A 192 0.01 -21.54 18.12
N ILE A 193 0.87 -20.54 18.30
CA ILE A 193 0.73 -19.49 19.32
C ILE A 193 -0.18 -18.34 18.86
N VAL A 194 -0.06 -17.87 17.62
CA VAL A 194 -0.82 -16.70 17.14
C VAL A 194 -2.35 -16.95 17.12
N PRO A 195 -2.88 -18.12 16.70
CA PRO A 195 -4.32 -18.35 16.71
C PRO A 195 -4.93 -18.40 18.12
N SER A 196 -4.20 -18.94 19.10
CA SER A 196 -4.65 -19.01 20.50
C SER A 196 -4.57 -17.65 21.21
N ILE A 197 -3.62 -16.80 20.84
CA ILE A 197 -3.63 -15.38 21.22
C ILE A 197 -4.84 -14.66 20.61
N LEU A 198 -5.04 -14.76 19.30
CA LEU A 198 -6.11 -14.02 18.60
C LEU A 198 -7.51 -14.46 19.04
N GLN A 199 -7.72 -15.73 19.40
CA GLN A 199 -8.99 -16.19 19.99
C GLN A 199 -9.30 -15.55 21.36
N ASN A 200 -8.32 -14.96 22.06
CA ASN A 200 -8.54 -14.21 23.32
C ASN A 200 -8.43 -12.68 23.13
N LEU A 201 -8.41 -12.22 21.88
CA LEU A 201 -8.52 -10.81 21.48
C LEU A 201 -9.68 -10.56 20.51
N CYS A 202 -10.33 -11.61 20.03
CA CYS A 202 -11.50 -11.61 19.15
C CYS A 202 -12.76 -11.25 19.95
N TYR A 203 -13.05 -9.95 20.02
CA TYR A 203 -14.27 -9.41 20.64
C TYR A 203 -15.40 -9.27 19.60
N ASP A 204 -16.65 -9.35 20.07
CA ASP A 204 -17.83 -9.02 19.26
C ASP A 204 -18.05 -7.49 19.18
N ASP A 205 -17.53 -6.72 20.14
CA ASP A 205 -17.49 -5.24 20.13
C ASP A 205 -16.04 -4.74 20.01
N LEU A 206 -15.76 -3.99 18.94
CA LEU A 206 -14.46 -3.35 18.69
C LEU A 206 -14.04 -2.37 19.79
N GLN A 207 -14.99 -1.74 20.49
CA GLN A 207 -14.68 -0.82 21.58
C GLN A 207 -13.99 -1.54 22.75
N GLU A 208 -14.22 -2.82 22.99
CA GLU A 208 -13.47 -3.57 24.00
C GLU A 208 -11.96 -3.68 23.65
N LEU A 209 -11.63 -3.90 22.37
CA LEU A 209 -10.26 -3.91 21.88
C LEU A 209 -9.58 -2.53 21.98
N HIS A 210 -10.28 -1.45 21.62
CA HIS A 210 -9.77 -0.09 21.82
C HIS A 210 -9.62 0.26 23.32
N ASN A 211 -10.56 -0.18 24.17
CA ASN A 211 -10.50 0.01 25.62
C ASN A 211 -9.31 -0.72 26.25
N LEU A 212 -8.99 -1.93 25.77
CA LEU A 212 -7.79 -2.66 26.18
C LEU A 212 -6.52 -1.92 25.77
N LYS A 213 -6.40 -1.47 24.50
CA LYS A 213 -5.27 -0.64 24.03
C LYS A 213 -5.09 0.62 24.88
N ARG A 214 -6.15 1.40 25.09
CA ARG A 214 -6.08 2.66 25.88
C ARG A 214 -5.59 2.42 27.31
N LYS A 215 -6.07 1.38 27.99
CA LYS A 215 -5.61 1.00 29.33
C LYS A 215 -4.12 0.60 29.35
N LEU A 216 -3.65 -0.10 28.33
CA LEU A 216 -2.26 -0.60 28.25
C LEU A 216 -1.25 0.44 27.70
N SER A 217 -1.72 1.48 27.02
CA SER A 217 -0.89 2.62 26.59
C SER A 217 -0.54 3.60 27.72
N HIS A 218 -1.27 3.60 28.84
CA HIS A 218 -1.08 4.52 29.96
C HIS A 218 -0.68 3.77 31.25
N PRO A 219 0.63 3.49 31.49
CA PRO A 219 1.08 2.67 32.62
C PRO A 219 0.86 3.30 34.01
N GLY A 220 0.34 4.53 34.10
CA GLY A 220 0.09 5.22 35.38
C GLY A 220 -1.00 4.58 36.26
N ILE A 221 -1.76 3.60 35.77
CA ILE A 221 -2.74 2.83 36.53
C ILE A 221 -2.31 1.36 36.55
N HIS A 222 -1.30 1.04 37.36
CA HIS A 222 -0.89 -0.35 37.60
C HIS A 222 -1.87 -1.05 38.56
N PRO A 223 -2.54 -2.14 38.16
CA PRO A 223 -2.82 -3.22 39.10
C PRO A 223 -1.47 -3.83 39.48
N ALA A 224 -1.12 -3.84 40.76
CA ALA A 224 0.13 -4.44 41.20
C ALA A 224 0.07 -5.97 41.01
N HIS A 225 0.89 -6.53 40.12
CA HIS A 225 1.02 -7.99 39.93
C HIS A 225 1.60 -8.67 41.19
N LYS A 226 0.74 -8.90 42.20
CA LYS A 226 1.03 -9.66 43.42
C LYS A 226 -0.16 -10.54 43.86
N HIS A 227 -0.73 -11.28 42.92
CA HIS A 227 -1.54 -12.45 43.27
C HIS A 227 -0.67 -13.71 43.30
N HIS A 228 0.04 -13.90 44.41
CA HIS A 228 0.35 -15.26 44.84
C HIS A 228 -0.98 -15.92 45.19
N LEU A 229 -1.34 -17.01 44.51
CA LEU A 229 -2.62 -17.71 44.67
C LEU A 229 -2.67 -18.42 46.04
N SER A 230 -2.96 -17.67 47.08
CA SER A 230 -2.93 -18.09 48.48
C SER A 230 -4.34 -18.14 49.05
N THR A 231 -4.90 -19.35 49.08
CA THR A 231 -6.05 -19.78 49.92
C THR A 231 -7.32 -18.93 49.94
N VAL A 232 -8.36 -19.45 49.25
CA VAL A 232 -9.78 -19.30 49.63
C VAL A 232 -10.29 -17.85 49.74
N THR A 233 -10.26 -17.13 48.62
CA THR A 233 -11.22 -16.05 48.32
C THR A 233 -11.97 -16.40 47.04
N THR A 234 -13.19 -15.88 46.86
CA THR A 234 -14.02 -16.13 45.68
C THR A 234 -13.27 -15.74 44.40
N ILE A 235 -13.13 -16.69 43.46
CA ILE A 235 -12.43 -16.47 42.20
C ILE A 235 -13.26 -15.54 41.32
N ASP A 236 -12.81 -14.29 41.19
CA ASP A 236 -13.41 -13.33 40.27
C ASP A 236 -13.03 -13.68 38.82
N ASN A 237 -13.92 -14.40 38.15
CA ASN A 237 -13.80 -14.70 36.72
C ASN A 237 -13.59 -13.42 35.88
N SER A 238 -14.12 -12.25 36.28
CA SER A 238 -13.98 -10.99 35.53
C SER A 238 -12.60 -10.34 35.65
N SER A 239 -11.84 -10.63 36.72
CA SER A 239 -10.41 -10.30 36.75
C SER A 239 -9.63 -11.29 35.90
N MET A 240 -9.88 -12.59 36.05
CA MET A 240 -9.17 -13.62 35.30
C MET A 240 -9.32 -13.46 33.76
N THR A 241 -10.52 -13.15 33.26
CA THR A 241 -10.73 -12.83 31.83
C THR A 241 -9.97 -11.57 31.39
N ARG A 242 -9.90 -10.55 32.25
CA ARG A 242 -9.13 -9.31 31.99
C ARG A 242 -7.63 -9.60 31.92
N ASP A 243 -7.13 -10.45 32.80
CA ASP A 243 -5.73 -10.87 32.87
C ASP A 243 -5.37 -11.73 31.63
N ILE A 244 -6.25 -12.66 31.23
CA ILE A 244 -6.16 -13.43 29.96
C ILE A 244 -6.03 -12.48 28.74
N HIS A 245 -6.93 -11.51 28.61
CA HIS A 245 -6.91 -10.56 27.49
C HIS A 245 -5.66 -9.65 27.50
N HIS A 246 -5.19 -9.25 28.69
CA HIS A 246 -3.96 -8.47 28.87
C HIS A 246 -2.71 -9.27 28.48
N LEU A 247 -2.59 -10.52 28.93
CA LEU A 247 -1.51 -11.44 28.54
C LEU A 247 -1.51 -11.69 27.03
N ALA A 248 -2.68 -11.94 26.43
CA ALA A 248 -2.83 -12.14 24.99
C ALA A 248 -2.37 -10.90 24.19
N TYR A 249 -2.81 -9.70 24.57
CA TYR A 249 -2.42 -8.44 23.93
C TYR A 249 -0.91 -8.21 24.02
N GLN A 250 -0.30 -8.42 25.19
CA GLN A 250 1.15 -8.28 25.37
C GLN A 250 1.93 -9.30 24.54
N SER A 251 1.41 -10.53 24.43
CA SER A 251 2.05 -11.60 23.65
C SER A 251 1.99 -11.31 22.15
N LEU A 252 0.84 -10.87 21.62
CA LEU A 252 0.73 -10.44 20.22
C LEU A 252 1.67 -9.26 19.94
N LYS A 253 1.68 -8.26 20.83
CA LYS A 253 2.53 -7.09 20.71
C LYS A 253 4.01 -7.47 20.66
N ARG A 254 4.49 -8.36 21.54
CA ARG A 254 5.88 -8.86 21.51
C ARG A 254 6.23 -9.60 20.22
N ILE A 255 5.30 -10.39 19.66
CA ILE A 255 5.45 -11.11 18.38
C ILE A 255 5.66 -10.16 17.18
N PHE A 256 5.26 -8.88 17.27
CA PHE A 256 5.50 -7.87 16.22
C PHE A 256 6.58 -6.83 16.58
N GLU A 257 6.84 -6.55 17.87
CA GLU A 257 7.90 -5.61 18.30
C GLU A 257 9.33 -6.17 18.13
N GLN A 258 9.58 -7.44 18.47
CA GLN A 258 10.93 -7.98 18.67
C GLN A 258 11.40 -8.87 17.51
N SER A 259 11.02 -8.51 16.28
CA SER A 259 10.76 -9.49 15.23
C SER A 259 11.65 -9.31 14.00
N SER A 260 12.15 -10.42 13.45
CA SER A 260 12.82 -10.44 12.15
C SER A 260 11.82 -10.49 10.99
N ALA A 261 12.27 -10.23 9.76
CA ALA A 261 11.47 -10.37 8.54
C ALA A 261 10.76 -11.74 8.44
N THR A 262 11.39 -12.82 8.91
CA THR A 262 10.79 -14.16 8.95
C THR A 262 9.66 -14.27 9.97
N HIS A 263 9.81 -13.64 11.15
CA HIS A 263 8.76 -13.60 12.18
C HIS A 263 7.55 -12.80 11.73
N ILE A 264 7.75 -11.58 11.20
CA ILE A 264 6.65 -10.75 10.70
C ILE A 264 5.85 -11.50 9.64
N ARG A 265 6.52 -12.15 8.67
CA ARG A 265 5.83 -12.96 7.67
C ARG A 265 5.07 -14.14 8.29
N ALA A 266 5.72 -14.94 9.13
CA ALA A 266 5.10 -16.12 9.74
C ALA A 266 3.91 -15.78 10.65
N ALA A 267 4.03 -14.75 11.48
CA ALA A 267 2.94 -14.25 12.32
C ALA A 267 1.77 -13.72 11.48
N THR A 268 2.06 -12.99 10.40
CA THR A 268 1.04 -12.50 9.46
C THR A 268 0.32 -13.66 8.74
N SER A 269 1.06 -14.66 8.25
CA SER A 269 0.46 -15.86 7.64
C SER A 269 -0.40 -16.65 8.64
N SER A 270 0.03 -16.76 9.90
CA SER A 270 -0.77 -17.43 10.93
C SER A 270 -2.03 -16.63 11.31
N ALA A 271 -1.93 -15.30 11.39
CA ALA A 271 -3.08 -14.42 11.60
C ALA A 271 -4.11 -14.58 10.46
N ILE A 272 -3.69 -14.53 9.19
CA ILE A 272 -4.54 -14.82 8.04
C ILE A 272 -5.17 -16.23 8.15
N SER A 273 -4.40 -17.24 8.57
CA SER A 273 -4.92 -18.59 8.77
C SER A 273 -6.03 -18.63 9.83
N PHE A 274 -5.88 -17.87 10.92
CA PHE A 274 -6.93 -17.70 11.94
C PHE A 274 -8.16 -16.97 11.37
N LEU A 275 -7.99 -15.87 10.63
CA LEU A 275 -9.10 -15.14 9.99
C LEU A 275 -9.94 -16.05 9.09
N ASN A 276 -9.27 -16.86 8.27
CA ASN A 276 -9.90 -17.76 7.31
C ASN A 276 -10.73 -18.86 7.99
N ALA A 277 -10.34 -19.29 9.20
CA ALA A 277 -11.05 -20.27 10.01
C ALA A 277 -12.16 -19.66 10.88
N LYS A 278 -11.87 -18.56 11.60
CA LYS A 278 -12.78 -17.94 12.58
C LYS A 278 -13.83 -17.02 11.94
N LYS A 279 -13.47 -16.37 10.83
CA LYS A 279 -14.27 -15.36 10.09
C LYS A 279 -14.87 -14.28 11.01
N PRO A 280 -14.03 -13.58 11.83
CA PRO A 280 -14.49 -12.46 12.66
C PRO A 280 -14.88 -11.23 11.82
N ASP A 281 -15.42 -10.21 12.47
CA ASP A 281 -15.90 -8.99 11.83
C ASP A 281 -14.77 -8.17 11.15
N LEU A 282 -15.11 -7.46 10.07
CA LEU A 282 -14.16 -6.74 9.24
C LEU A 282 -13.49 -5.55 9.96
N ASP A 283 -14.20 -4.83 10.82
CA ASP A 283 -13.65 -3.67 11.51
C ASP A 283 -12.62 -4.13 12.56
N TRP A 284 -12.91 -5.23 13.28
CA TRP A 284 -11.93 -5.90 14.13
C TRP A 284 -10.71 -6.44 13.35
N ILE A 285 -10.95 -7.04 12.18
CA ILE A 285 -9.90 -7.56 11.29
C ILE A 285 -8.94 -6.46 10.85
N THR A 286 -9.46 -5.30 10.44
CA THR A 286 -8.62 -4.20 9.96
C THR A 286 -7.84 -3.55 11.12
N GLU A 287 -8.49 -3.30 12.26
CA GLU A 287 -7.85 -2.65 13.41
C GLU A 287 -6.77 -3.53 14.07
N ILE A 288 -6.94 -4.86 14.17
CA ILE A 288 -5.90 -5.74 14.72
C ILE A 288 -4.66 -5.82 13.82
N PHE A 289 -4.84 -5.68 12.49
CA PHE A 289 -3.72 -5.56 11.56
C PHE A 289 -3.05 -4.18 11.60
N ILE A 290 -3.80 -3.10 11.76
CA ILE A 290 -3.25 -1.76 12.04
C ILE A 290 -2.41 -1.80 13.33
N TYR A 291 -2.91 -2.45 14.39
CA TYR A 291 -2.15 -2.63 15.63
C TYR A 291 -0.82 -3.36 15.38
N ALA A 292 -0.86 -4.52 14.72
CA ALA A 292 0.34 -5.27 14.36
C ALA A 292 1.35 -4.42 13.56
N ALA A 293 0.88 -3.61 12.61
CA ALA A 293 1.72 -2.71 11.83
C ALA A 293 2.26 -1.52 12.65
N THR A 294 1.52 -0.98 13.63
CA THR A 294 2.05 0.06 14.54
C THR A 294 3.17 -0.46 15.44
N TRP A 295 3.04 -1.70 15.95
CA TRP A 295 4.07 -2.34 16.80
C TRP A 295 5.29 -2.79 16.01
N THR A 296 5.11 -3.16 14.73
CA THR A 296 6.20 -3.57 13.86
C THR A 296 7.17 -2.41 13.61
N GLY A 297 8.46 -2.68 13.84
CA GLY A 297 9.56 -1.76 13.52
C GLY A 297 9.50 -1.31 12.06
N VAL A 298 9.67 0.00 11.81
CA VAL A 298 9.38 0.68 10.53
C VAL A 298 9.90 -0.08 9.32
N GLN A 299 11.15 -0.53 9.40
CA GLN A 299 11.88 -1.26 8.36
C GLN A 299 11.34 -2.66 8.00
N TYR A 300 10.33 -3.18 8.70
CA TYR A 300 9.71 -4.49 8.45
C TYR A 300 8.20 -4.43 8.18
N ARG A 301 7.55 -3.27 8.35
CA ARG A 301 6.08 -3.13 8.23
C ARG A 301 5.53 -3.57 6.88
N PHE A 302 6.24 -3.23 5.81
CA PHE A 302 5.82 -3.56 4.44
C PHE A 302 5.68 -5.08 4.20
N TYR A 303 6.35 -5.94 4.98
CA TYR A 303 6.17 -7.40 4.86
C TYR A 303 4.77 -7.88 5.25
N ILE A 304 4.01 -7.11 6.05
CA ILE A 304 2.59 -7.39 6.33
C ILE A 304 1.78 -7.25 5.02
N ILE A 305 1.97 -6.14 4.30
CA ILE A 305 1.38 -5.92 2.96
C ILE A 305 1.85 -7.00 1.97
N THR A 306 3.14 -7.34 1.94
CA THR A 306 3.65 -8.39 1.02
C THR A 306 3.01 -9.76 1.27
N VAL A 307 2.75 -10.13 2.53
CA VAL A 307 2.11 -11.42 2.86
C VAL A 307 0.61 -11.40 2.60
N LEU A 308 -0.08 -10.29 2.89
CA LEU A 308 -1.50 -10.11 2.51
C LEU A 308 -1.67 -10.19 0.99
N LEU A 309 -0.83 -9.48 0.22
CA LEU A 309 -0.82 -9.51 -1.23
C LEU A 309 -0.54 -10.93 -1.74
N SER A 310 0.48 -11.62 -1.23
CA SER A 310 0.80 -12.98 -1.64
C SER A 310 -0.31 -13.98 -1.29
N ALA A 311 -1.01 -13.81 -0.16
CA ALA A 311 -2.16 -14.63 0.19
C ALA A 311 -3.35 -14.37 -0.76
N PHE A 312 -3.55 -13.13 -1.18
CA PHE A 312 -4.59 -12.74 -2.14
C PHE A 312 -4.28 -13.22 -3.57
N THR A 313 -3.03 -13.10 -4.05
CA THR A 313 -2.66 -13.53 -5.42
C THR A 313 -2.60 -15.05 -5.58
N ASN A 314 -2.38 -15.80 -4.51
CA ASN A 314 -2.27 -17.27 -4.53
C ASN A 314 -3.63 -17.98 -4.45
N ASP A 315 -4.75 -17.26 -4.32
CA ASP A 315 -6.09 -17.84 -4.41
C ASP A 315 -6.47 -18.13 -5.87
N ASP A 316 -5.94 -19.24 -6.39
CA ASP A 316 -6.02 -19.69 -7.78
C ASP A 316 -7.45 -20.10 -8.24
N GLY A 317 -8.48 -19.74 -7.47
CA GLY A 317 -9.89 -20.13 -7.66
C GLY A 317 -10.15 -21.64 -7.51
N LYS A 318 -9.14 -22.39 -7.07
CA LYS A 318 -9.14 -23.86 -6.99
C LYS A 318 -8.87 -24.32 -5.56
N SER A 319 -9.96 -24.40 -4.81
CA SER A 319 -10.10 -25.24 -3.61
C SER A 319 -9.47 -24.74 -2.30
N THR A 320 -9.85 -23.54 -1.84
CA THR A 320 -10.24 -23.38 -0.42
C THR A 320 -11.54 -22.56 -0.30
N PRO A 321 -12.44 -22.85 0.66
CA PRO A 321 -13.67 -22.08 0.90
C PRO A 321 -13.53 -21.08 2.07
N ASN A 322 -12.31 -20.71 2.44
CA ASN A 322 -11.99 -20.10 3.74
C ASN A 322 -11.04 -18.91 3.61
N GLY A 323 -11.58 -17.71 3.85
CA GLY A 323 -10.95 -16.43 3.56
C GLY A 323 -11.65 -15.78 2.36
N SER A 324 -12.37 -14.68 2.56
CA SER A 324 -12.91 -13.94 1.42
C SER A 324 -11.79 -13.06 0.84
N PRO A 325 -11.58 -13.04 -0.50
CA PRO A 325 -10.59 -12.15 -1.10
C PRO A 325 -10.84 -10.68 -0.75
N LYS A 326 -12.12 -10.30 -0.58
CA LYS A 326 -12.57 -8.99 -0.08
C LYS A 326 -11.90 -8.60 1.24
N HIS A 327 -11.82 -9.51 2.24
CA HIS A 327 -11.22 -9.17 3.54
C HIS A 327 -9.72 -8.88 3.40
N LEU A 328 -8.98 -9.66 2.60
CA LEU A 328 -7.53 -9.42 2.40
C LEU A 328 -7.27 -8.04 1.76
N VAL A 329 -8.05 -7.68 0.74
CA VAL A 329 -7.94 -6.39 0.05
C VAL A 329 -8.40 -5.24 0.95
N ALA A 330 -9.43 -5.44 1.78
CA ALA A 330 -9.87 -4.46 2.77
C ALA A 330 -8.84 -4.22 3.88
N ILE A 331 -8.15 -5.27 4.38
CA ILE A 331 -7.00 -5.11 5.28
C ILE A 331 -5.90 -4.27 4.61
N MET A 332 -5.53 -4.59 3.37
CA MET A 332 -4.51 -3.83 2.63
C MET A 332 -4.91 -2.36 2.44
N SER A 333 -6.15 -2.10 2.02
CA SER A 333 -6.68 -0.74 1.82
C SER A 333 -6.70 0.05 3.14
N SER A 334 -7.16 -0.56 4.23
CA SER A 334 -7.20 0.08 5.55
C SER A 334 -5.79 0.36 6.10
N LEU A 335 -4.87 -0.61 6.02
CA LEU A 335 -3.46 -0.44 6.38
C LEU A 335 -2.80 0.72 5.62
N LEU A 336 -2.97 0.78 4.31
CA LEU A 336 -2.37 1.80 3.45
C LEU A 336 -3.03 3.18 3.62
N SER A 337 -4.32 3.22 3.98
CA SER A 337 -5.06 4.46 4.26
C SER A 337 -4.79 5.05 5.65
N SER A 338 -4.33 4.21 6.60
CA SER A 338 -4.01 4.58 7.98
C SER A 338 -2.81 5.52 8.10
N GLU A 339 -2.51 5.99 9.32
CA GLU A 339 -1.29 6.77 9.61
C GLU A 339 0.00 5.93 9.56
N VAL A 340 -0.10 4.59 9.39
CA VAL A 340 1.05 3.68 9.47
C VAL A 340 1.85 3.68 8.16
N ASN A 341 2.81 4.60 8.06
CA ASN A 341 3.78 4.65 6.97
C ASN A 341 4.55 3.31 6.80
N MET A 342 4.58 2.80 5.56
CA MET A 342 5.14 1.50 5.14
C MET A 342 6.49 1.66 4.40
N MET A 343 7.43 2.43 4.96
CA MET A 343 8.74 2.68 4.35
C MET A 343 9.43 1.38 3.87
N GLY A 344 9.88 1.36 2.62
CA GLY A 344 10.45 0.18 1.96
C GLY A 344 9.46 -0.65 1.14
N LEU A 345 8.17 -0.25 1.08
CA LEU A 345 7.19 -0.87 0.19
C LEU A 345 7.53 -0.59 -1.29
N ALA A 346 7.62 -1.64 -2.10
CA ALA A 346 7.70 -1.53 -3.56
C ALA A 346 6.32 -1.18 -4.13
N VAL A 347 6.00 0.12 -4.19
CA VAL A 347 4.67 0.65 -4.58
C VAL A 347 4.21 0.09 -5.92
N MET A 348 5.09 0.06 -6.93
CA MET A 348 4.76 -0.42 -8.27
C MET A 348 4.54 -1.94 -8.34
N ASP A 349 5.29 -2.75 -7.59
CA ASP A 349 5.06 -4.20 -7.53
C ASP A 349 3.67 -4.54 -6.96
N VAL A 350 3.25 -3.79 -5.93
CA VAL A 350 1.91 -3.91 -5.32
C VAL A 350 0.84 -3.43 -6.29
N LEU A 351 1.03 -2.25 -6.89
CA LEU A 351 0.13 -1.69 -7.90
C LEU A 351 -0.10 -2.68 -9.04
N ASP A 352 0.97 -3.20 -9.65
CA ASP A 352 0.90 -4.10 -10.79
C ASP A 352 0.20 -5.42 -10.43
N SER A 353 0.50 -5.97 -9.25
CA SER A 353 -0.17 -7.17 -8.75
C SER A 353 -1.67 -6.95 -8.55
N VAL A 354 -2.10 -5.77 -8.08
CA VAL A 354 -3.52 -5.44 -7.88
C VAL A 354 -4.20 -5.10 -9.22
N ILE A 355 -3.52 -4.39 -10.14
CA ILE A 355 -4.01 -4.14 -11.51
C ILE A 355 -4.23 -5.45 -12.26
N HIS A 356 -3.30 -6.41 -12.17
CA HIS A 356 -3.48 -7.73 -12.77
C HIS A 356 -4.71 -8.46 -12.25
N GLN A 357 -5.08 -8.28 -10.97
CA GLN A 357 -6.28 -8.86 -10.39
C GLN A 357 -7.55 -8.09 -10.79
N VAL A 358 -7.52 -6.75 -10.88
CA VAL A 358 -8.62 -5.95 -11.46
C VAL A 358 -8.91 -6.43 -12.88
N ILE A 359 -7.90 -6.49 -13.76
CA ILE A 359 -8.03 -6.96 -15.14
C ILE A 359 -8.51 -8.43 -15.17
N SER A 360 -7.95 -9.32 -14.36
CA SER A 360 -8.38 -10.72 -14.30
C SER A 360 -9.84 -10.89 -13.85
N LYS A 361 -10.40 -9.91 -13.13
CA LYS A 361 -11.79 -9.89 -12.66
C LYS A 361 -12.72 -9.22 -13.67
N THR A 362 -12.37 -8.06 -14.24
CA THR A 362 -13.19 -7.40 -15.28
C THR A 362 -13.32 -8.25 -16.55
N LEU A 363 -12.27 -8.98 -16.94
CA LEU A 363 -12.34 -9.94 -18.06
C LEU A 363 -13.27 -11.13 -17.78
N LYS A 364 -13.44 -11.54 -16.51
CA LYS A 364 -14.40 -12.59 -16.11
C LYS A 364 -15.83 -12.05 -16.00
N LEU A 365 -15.98 -10.82 -15.52
CA LEU A 365 -17.27 -10.12 -15.43
C LEU A 365 -17.90 -9.94 -16.81
N ALA A 366 -17.20 -9.30 -17.76
CA ALA A 366 -17.76 -9.03 -19.09
C ALA A 366 -17.86 -10.27 -20.01
N ALA A 367 -17.53 -11.47 -19.50
CA ALA A 367 -17.86 -12.77 -20.09
C ALA A 367 -19.13 -13.42 -19.50
N ASN A 368 -19.72 -12.84 -18.44
CA ASN A 368 -20.93 -13.32 -17.76
C ASN A 368 -21.91 -12.15 -17.56
N ASP A 369 -22.99 -12.08 -18.33
CA ASP A 369 -23.95 -10.95 -18.35
C ASP A 369 -24.85 -10.79 -17.09
N SER A 370 -24.36 -11.15 -15.90
CA SER A 370 -25.05 -11.00 -14.62
C SER A 370 -24.21 -10.16 -13.64
N PRO A 371 -24.75 -9.07 -13.06
CA PRO A 371 -24.04 -8.31 -12.03
C PRO A 371 -23.75 -9.22 -10.83
N SER A 372 -22.50 -9.27 -10.39
CA SER A 372 -22.00 -10.37 -9.55
C SER A 372 -21.13 -9.89 -8.39
N GLN A 373 -20.77 -10.83 -7.51
CA GLN A 373 -19.85 -10.54 -6.40
C GLN A 373 -18.48 -10.02 -6.86
N ASP A 374 -18.11 -10.23 -8.13
CA ASP A 374 -16.85 -9.74 -8.68
C ASP A 374 -16.85 -8.24 -8.99
N ASP A 375 -18.02 -7.60 -9.23
CA ASP A 375 -18.11 -6.13 -9.45
C ASP A 375 -17.73 -5.36 -8.17
N GLU A 376 -18.28 -5.81 -7.04
CA GLU A 376 -17.96 -5.29 -5.71
C GLU A 376 -16.48 -5.54 -5.34
N ILE A 377 -15.91 -6.67 -5.78
CA ILE A 377 -14.47 -6.96 -5.61
C ILE A 377 -13.63 -5.99 -6.46
N VAL A 378 -14.05 -5.66 -7.70
CA VAL A 378 -13.35 -4.67 -8.52
C VAL A 378 -13.35 -3.29 -7.84
N ASP A 379 -14.47 -2.83 -7.27
CA ASP A 379 -14.48 -1.54 -6.57
C ASP A 379 -13.64 -1.54 -5.27
N VAL A 380 -13.61 -2.66 -4.53
CA VAL A 380 -12.71 -2.83 -3.36
C VAL A 380 -11.23 -2.88 -3.78
N LEU A 381 -10.90 -3.48 -4.93
CA LEU A 381 -9.55 -3.44 -5.51
C LEU A 381 -9.15 -2.04 -5.97
N ILE A 382 -10.06 -1.30 -6.61
CA ILE A 382 -9.85 0.10 -7.02
C ILE A 382 -9.63 0.99 -5.78
N ASN A 383 -10.40 0.80 -4.71
CA ASN A 383 -10.18 1.49 -3.43
C ASN A 383 -8.79 1.17 -2.85
N CYS A 384 -8.34 -0.09 -2.95
CA CYS A 384 -6.99 -0.50 -2.55
C CYS A 384 -5.90 0.20 -3.40
N ILE A 385 -6.07 0.26 -4.73
CA ILE A 385 -5.17 1.00 -5.63
C ILE A 385 -5.05 2.47 -5.21
N SER A 386 -6.18 3.17 -4.96
CA SER A 386 -6.13 4.54 -4.46
C SER A 386 -5.54 4.66 -3.06
N SER A 387 -5.63 3.62 -2.23
CA SER A 387 -5.03 3.62 -0.88
C SER A 387 -3.49 3.70 -0.94
N LEU A 388 -2.83 3.18 -1.98
CA LEU A 388 -1.38 3.32 -2.18
C LEU A 388 -0.95 4.79 -2.30
N ALA A 389 -1.83 5.68 -2.77
CA ALA A 389 -1.55 7.11 -2.94
C ALA A 389 -1.60 7.92 -1.62
N THR A 390 -2.00 7.29 -0.50
CA THR A 390 -2.12 7.97 0.81
C THR A 390 -0.79 8.51 1.35
N HIS A 391 0.31 7.80 1.06
CA HIS A 391 1.66 8.14 1.52
C HIS A 391 2.60 8.18 0.32
N VAL A 392 3.28 9.31 0.12
CA VAL A 392 4.32 9.47 -0.91
C VAL A 392 5.67 9.06 -0.34
N TYR A 393 6.25 8.00 -0.91
CA TYR A 393 7.56 7.44 -0.57
C TYR A 393 8.69 8.02 -1.44
N TYR A 394 8.37 8.49 -2.65
CA TYR A 394 9.32 9.09 -3.59
C TYR A 394 8.60 10.10 -4.53
N HIS A 395 9.35 11.09 -5.04
CA HIS A 395 8.80 12.29 -5.71
C HIS A 395 7.80 11.98 -6.84
N ASP A 396 8.12 11.02 -7.71
CA ASP A 396 7.35 10.72 -8.92
C ASP A 396 6.27 9.64 -8.73
N GLN A 397 6.02 9.18 -7.50
CA GLN A 397 5.13 8.04 -7.22
C GLN A 397 3.73 8.17 -7.85
N ILE A 398 3.10 9.35 -7.74
CA ILE A 398 1.76 9.57 -8.30
C ILE A 398 1.82 9.58 -9.84
N ILE A 399 2.92 10.05 -10.43
CA ILE A 399 3.16 10.06 -11.88
C ILE A 399 3.31 8.61 -12.38
N ASP A 400 4.17 7.81 -11.75
CA ASP A 400 4.37 6.39 -12.12
C ASP A 400 3.08 5.58 -11.99
N MET A 401 2.37 5.73 -10.86
CA MET A 401 1.12 5.01 -10.60
C MET A 401 0.05 5.35 -11.64
N THR A 402 -0.15 6.64 -11.93
CA THR A 402 -1.20 7.07 -12.86
C THR A 402 -0.83 6.83 -14.32
N THR A 403 0.41 7.07 -14.73
CA THR A 403 0.88 6.81 -16.10
C THR A 403 0.77 5.31 -16.43
N SER A 404 1.15 4.41 -15.51
CA SER A 404 0.98 2.96 -15.68
C SER A 404 -0.48 2.55 -15.92
N LEU A 405 -1.44 3.16 -15.22
CA LEU A 405 -2.88 2.93 -15.41
C LEU A 405 -3.42 3.55 -16.71
N ILE A 406 -3.01 4.78 -17.05
CA ILE A 406 -3.40 5.51 -18.27
C ILE A 406 -2.92 4.74 -19.50
N ASP A 407 -1.65 4.34 -19.54
CA ASP A 407 -1.07 3.56 -20.64
C ASP A 407 -1.76 2.21 -20.78
N ARG A 408 -1.98 1.46 -19.69
CA ARG A 408 -2.68 0.15 -19.75
C ARG A 408 -4.14 0.29 -20.21
N SER A 409 -4.81 1.40 -19.88
CA SER A 409 -6.17 1.70 -20.36
C SER A 409 -6.19 1.99 -21.87
N SER A 410 -5.15 2.62 -22.42
CA SER A 410 -5.01 2.78 -23.88
C SER A 410 -4.63 1.47 -24.59
N LEU A 411 -3.64 0.74 -24.06
CA LEU A 411 -2.98 -0.40 -24.69
C LEU A 411 -3.79 -1.71 -24.68
N ALA A 412 -5.00 -1.73 -24.10
CA ALA A 412 -5.89 -2.90 -24.05
C ALA A 412 -6.41 -3.40 -25.43
N ASN A 413 -5.85 -2.90 -26.54
CA ASN A 413 -6.01 -3.43 -27.90
C ASN A 413 -4.89 -4.43 -28.30
N SER A 414 -3.74 -4.45 -27.61
CA SER A 414 -2.57 -5.25 -28.00
C SER A 414 -2.36 -6.47 -27.09
N SER A 415 -3.04 -7.58 -27.39
CA SER A 415 -2.69 -8.89 -26.87
C SER A 415 -1.24 -9.27 -27.29
N PRO A 416 -0.42 -9.89 -26.42
CA PRO A 416 1.00 -10.18 -26.69
C PRO A 416 1.23 -11.29 -27.72
N THR A 417 0.19 -11.76 -28.41
CA THR A 417 0.24 -12.74 -29.49
C THR A 417 -0.24 -12.09 -30.78
N GLY A 418 0.69 -11.79 -31.69
CA GLY A 418 0.39 -11.12 -32.96
C GLY A 418 -0.54 -11.95 -33.87
N SER A 419 -1.83 -11.66 -33.79
CA SER A 419 -2.89 -12.22 -34.64
C SER A 419 -3.86 -11.10 -35.03
N VAL A 420 -3.68 -10.55 -36.23
CA VAL A 420 -4.64 -9.59 -36.79
C VAL A 420 -5.85 -10.38 -37.31
N SER A 421 -6.81 -10.58 -36.42
CA SER A 421 -8.08 -11.28 -36.65
C SER A 421 -9.18 -10.56 -35.89
N SER A 422 -10.39 -10.56 -36.42
CA SER A 422 -11.54 -9.81 -35.89
C SER A 422 -11.79 -10.04 -34.40
N THR A 423 -11.53 -9.03 -33.58
CA THR A 423 -11.91 -9.00 -32.16
C THR A 423 -13.40 -9.23 -32.03
N THR A 424 -13.79 -10.25 -31.26
CA THR A 424 -15.22 -10.54 -31.01
C THR A 424 -15.83 -9.45 -30.13
N GLU A 425 -17.16 -9.29 -30.19
CA GLU A 425 -17.85 -8.27 -29.38
C GLU A 425 -17.66 -8.48 -27.87
N SER A 426 -17.49 -9.73 -27.43
CA SER A 426 -17.14 -10.07 -26.04
C SER A 426 -15.69 -9.68 -25.69
N GLU A 427 -14.71 -9.92 -26.56
CA GLU A 427 -13.33 -9.46 -26.36
C GLU A 427 -13.24 -7.91 -26.33
N LYS A 428 -14.08 -7.23 -27.11
CA LYS A 428 -14.19 -5.77 -27.08
C LYS A 428 -14.83 -5.27 -25.76
N LYS A 429 -16.00 -5.80 -25.39
CA LYS A 429 -16.71 -5.47 -24.13
C LYS A 429 -15.85 -5.72 -22.88
N THR A 430 -15.08 -6.81 -22.87
CA THR A 430 -14.16 -7.16 -21.78
C THR A 430 -12.95 -6.22 -21.71
N SER A 431 -12.39 -5.80 -22.85
CA SER A 431 -11.37 -4.74 -22.91
C SER A 431 -11.91 -3.41 -22.37
N ASP A 432 -13.05 -2.93 -22.89
CA ASP A 432 -13.64 -1.64 -22.51
C ASP A 432 -14.03 -1.57 -21.02
N THR A 433 -14.51 -2.67 -20.42
CA THR A 433 -14.75 -2.75 -18.97
C THR A 433 -13.46 -2.56 -18.15
N ALA A 434 -12.34 -3.12 -18.62
CA ALA A 434 -11.04 -2.94 -17.96
C ALA A 434 -10.51 -1.50 -18.07
N ARG A 435 -10.77 -0.81 -19.20
CA ARG A 435 -10.42 0.62 -19.38
C ARG A 435 -11.12 1.51 -18.37
N ILE A 436 -12.43 1.32 -18.21
CA ILE A 436 -13.26 2.11 -17.29
C ILE A 436 -12.79 1.89 -15.84
N ALA A 437 -12.46 0.65 -15.46
CA ALA A 437 -11.89 0.33 -14.15
C ALA A 437 -10.51 0.99 -13.92
N GLY A 438 -9.65 1.02 -14.94
CA GLY A 438 -8.34 1.69 -14.89
C GLY A 438 -8.45 3.21 -14.69
N LEU A 439 -9.31 3.87 -15.47
CA LEU A 439 -9.59 5.30 -15.35
C LEU A 439 -10.23 5.66 -13.99
N LYS A 440 -11.20 4.88 -13.51
CA LYS A 440 -11.79 5.03 -12.17
C LYS A 440 -10.76 4.89 -11.03
N ALA A 441 -9.69 4.13 -11.24
CA ALA A 441 -8.58 4.04 -10.29
C ALA A 441 -7.67 5.28 -10.33
N VAL A 442 -7.38 5.83 -11.51
CA VAL A 442 -6.65 7.10 -11.68
C VAL A 442 -7.39 8.27 -11.03
N GLU A 443 -8.71 8.34 -11.22
CA GLU A 443 -9.59 9.32 -10.60
C GLU A 443 -9.46 9.32 -9.06
N LYS A 444 -9.64 8.14 -8.45
CA LYS A 444 -9.51 8.00 -6.99
C LYS A 444 -8.07 8.19 -6.49
N ILE A 445 -7.04 7.93 -7.29
CA ILE A 445 -5.65 8.27 -6.93
C ILE A 445 -5.50 9.79 -6.77
N PHE A 446 -6.02 10.61 -7.69
CA PHE A 446 -5.95 12.07 -7.54
C PHE A 446 -6.72 12.57 -6.31
N VAL A 447 -7.90 12.01 -6.03
CA VAL A 447 -8.69 12.34 -4.83
C VAL A 447 -7.92 12.02 -3.54
N VAL A 448 -7.30 10.82 -3.45
CA VAL A 448 -6.53 10.45 -2.25
C VAL A 448 -5.24 11.25 -2.13
N ALA A 449 -4.48 11.42 -3.21
CA ALA A 449 -3.21 12.15 -3.23
C ALA A 449 -3.36 13.63 -2.86
N ASN A 450 -4.52 14.23 -3.12
CA ASN A 450 -4.82 15.63 -2.84
C ASN A 450 -5.74 15.85 -1.62
N SER A 451 -6.02 14.78 -0.85
CA SER A 451 -6.84 14.81 0.38
C SER A 451 -6.23 15.56 1.59
N GLY A 452 -5.15 16.31 1.40
CA GLY A 452 -4.51 17.13 2.43
C GLY A 452 -3.62 16.37 3.44
N LYS A 453 -3.47 15.05 3.31
CA LYS A 453 -2.54 14.26 4.15
C LYS A 453 -1.08 14.64 3.86
N THR A 454 -0.39 15.19 4.85
CA THR A 454 1.01 15.65 4.69
C THR A 454 1.99 14.48 4.59
N SER A 455 2.39 14.13 3.36
CA SER A 455 3.50 13.21 3.12
C SER A 455 4.86 13.86 3.45
N PRO A 456 5.87 13.09 3.91
CA PRO A 456 7.18 13.63 4.29
C PRO A 456 8.09 13.96 3.10
N VAL A 457 7.77 13.48 1.91
CA VAL A 457 8.50 13.71 0.65
C VAL A 457 7.65 14.64 -0.23
N PRO A 458 8.21 15.73 -0.78
CA PRO A 458 7.49 16.54 -1.76
C PRO A 458 7.26 15.73 -3.03
N ARG A 459 6.09 15.88 -3.65
CA ARG A 459 5.73 15.13 -4.86
C ARG A 459 5.84 16.01 -6.11
N ASN A 460 6.19 15.38 -7.23
CA ASN A 460 6.00 15.98 -8.55
C ASN A 460 4.52 15.84 -8.97
N HIS A 461 4.11 16.65 -9.95
CA HIS A 461 2.74 16.68 -10.48
C HIS A 461 2.69 16.14 -11.90
N LEU A 462 1.61 15.41 -12.22
CA LEU A 462 1.43 14.78 -13.54
C LEU A 462 1.30 15.85 -14.65
N GLN A 463 2.03 15.67 -15.77
CA GLN A 463 2.03 16.60 -16.90
C GLN A 463 1.00 16.23 -17.97
N LEU A 464 0.51 17.23 -18.72
CA LEU A 464 -0.51 17.06 -19.77
C LEU A 464 -0.13 16.00 -20.81
N SER A 465 1.14 15.91 -21.21
CA SER A 465 1.61 14.93 -22.19
C SER A 465 1.52 13.47 -21.73
N ALA A 466 1.36 13.17 -20.43
CA ALA A 466 1.13 11.80 -19.97
C ALA A 466 -0.20 11.22 -20.49
N TRP A 467 -1.14 12.08 -20.89
CA TRP A 467 -2.43 11.69 -21.43
C TRP A 467 -2.39 11.35 -22.94
N ASP A 468 -1.27 11.54 -23.63
CA ASP A 468 -1.16 11.38 -25.09
C ASP A 468 -1.75 10.05 -25.60
N ASN A 469 -1.48 8.94 -24.92
CA ASN A 469 -1.97 7.62 -25.33
C ASN A 469 -3.48 7.45 -25.07
N ALA A 470 -4.00 8.02 -23.98
CA ALA A 470 -5.42 7.94 -23.61
C ALA A 470 -6.34 8.88 -24.42
N VAL A 471 -5.82 9.88 -25.15
CA VAL A 471 -6.64 10.71 -26.07
C VAL A 471 -7.44 9.85 -27.05
N SER A 472 -6.89 8.69 -27.45
CA SER A 472 -7.58 7.72 -28.33
C SER A 472 -8.85 7.10 -27.73
N LEU A 473 -9.13 7.29 -26.44
CA LEU A 473 -10.38 6.87 -25.81
C LEU A 473 -11.55 7.80 -26.13
N LEU A 474 -11.31 9.04 -26.55
CA LEU A 474 -12.36 9.96 -27.01
C LEU A 474 -13.04 9.47 -28.31
N THR A 475 -12.35 8.67 -29.10
CA THR A 475 -12.86 8.08 -30.35
C THR A 475 -13.29 6.62 -30.20
N SER A 476 -13.41 6.11 -28.96
CA SER A 476 -13.97 4.78 -28.72
C SER A 476 -15.44 4.73 -29.14
N GLY A 477 -15.83 3.67 -29.86
CA GLY A 477 -17.23 3.46 -30.22
C GLY A 477 -18.14 3.24 -29.00
N GLU A 478 -17.59 2.70 -27.90
CA GLU A 478 -18.27 2.57 -26.62
C GLU A 478 -18.38 3.94 -25.93
N HIS A 479 -19.59 4.31 -25.48
CA HIS A 479 -19.86 5.60 -24.84
C HIS A 479 -19.31 5.66 -23.41
N ALA A 480 -19.33 4.54 -22.68
CA ALA A 480 -18.89 4.50 -21.29
C ALA A 480 -17.38 4.77 -21.15
N CYS A 481 -16.58 4.41 -22.15
CA CYS A 481 -15.15 4.74 -22.21
C CYS A 481 -14.90 6.24 -22.42
N ARG A 482 -15.67 6.90 -23.30
CA ARG A 482 -15.58 8.36 -23.52
C ARG A 482 -15.96 9.13 -22.26
N VAL A 483 -17.09 8.76 -21.64
CA VAL A 483 -17.54 9.34 -20.36
C VAL A 483 -16.51 9.13 -19.25
N ALA A 484 -15.90 7.95 -19.15
CA ALA A 484 -14.82 7.70 -18.19
C ALA A 484 -13.61 8.62 -18.44
N PHE A 485 -13.16 8.77 -19.70
CA PHE A 485 -12.07 9.69 -20.05
C PHE A 485 -12.41 11.13 -19.65
N PHE A 486 -13.61 11.61 -19.99
CA PHE A 486 -14.06 12.97 -19.64
C PHE A 486 -14.02 13.22 -18.14
N LYS A 487 -14.57 12.31 -17.31
CA LYS A 487 -14.55 12.47 -15.85
C LYS A 487 -13.13 12.49 -15.30
N THR A 488 -12.32 11.46 -15.60
CA THR A 488 -10.96 11.35 -15.04
C THR A 488 -10.03 12.47 -15.50
N PHE A 489 -10.16 12.96 -16.74
CA PHE A 489 -9.36 14.08 -17.25
C PHE A 489 -9.75 15.43 -16.62
N VAL A 490 -11.03 15.67 -16.35
CA VAL A 490 -11.48 16.86 -15.60
C VAL A 490 -10.99 16.78 -14.15
N SER A 491 -11.13 15.64 -13.46
CA SER A 491 -10.60 15.44 -12.10
C SER A 491 -9.08 15.67 -12.02
N TYR A 492 -8.33 15.30 -13.07
CA TYR A 492 -6.91 15.64 -13.19
C TYR A 492 -6.67 17.16 -13.27
N LEU A 493 -7.40 17.88 -14.11
CA LEU A 493 -7.26 19.33 -14.26
C LEU A 493 -7.66 20.11 -13.00
N GLU A 494 -8.58 19.57 -12.19
CA GLU A 494 -9.08 20.23 -10.99
C GLU A 494 -8.29 19.92 -9.72
N LEU A 495 -7.79 18.68 -9.57
CA LEU A 495 -7.13 18.21 -8.35
C LEU A 495 -5.60 18.14 -8.45
N GLU A 496 -5.06 17.90 -9.65
CA GLU A 496 -3.66 17.49 -9.84
C GLU A 496 -2.84 18.47 -10.69
N TYR A 497 -3.44 19.09 -11.70
CA TYR A 497 -2.76 20.01 -12.61
C TYR A 497 -2.34 21.30 -11.91
N VAL A 498 -1.04 21.61 -11.96
CA VAL A 498 -0.50 22.88 -11.45
C VAL A 498 -0.25 23.83 -12.62
N THR A 499 -1.05 24.90 -12.67
CA THR A 499 -0.82 26.02 -13.60
C THR A 499 0.53 26.67 -13.29
N ALA A 500 1.41 26.77 -14.29
CA ALA A 500 2.63 27.55 -14.16
C ALA A 500 2.31 29.03 -13.91
N ALA A 501 3.01 29.66 -12.96
CA ALA A 501 2.77 31.04 -12.54
C ALA A 501 3.30 32.07 -13.56
N GLU A 502 2.68 32.09 -14.73
CA GLU A 502 2.96 33.02 -15.83
C GLU A 502 2.18 34.32 -15.64
N THR A 503 2.86 35.48 -15.62
CA THR A 503 2.14 36.76 -15.72
C THR A 503 1.63 36.93 -17.15
N PRO A 504 0.40 37.44 -17.38
CA PRO A 504 -0.12 37.66 -18.74
C PRO A 504 0.73 38.64 -19.57
N THR A 505 1.59 39.41 -18.90
CA THR A 505 2.57 40.30 -19.52
C THR A 505 3.84 39.62 -20.04
N ASP A 506 4.17 38.39 -19.65
CA ASP A 506 5.47 37.77 -19.98
C ASP A 506 5.38 36.63 -21.00
N VAL A 507 4.20 36.04 -21.20
CA VAL A 507 3.95 34.88 -22.11
C VAL A 507 4.39 35.12 -23.57
N PHE A 508 4.54 36.38 -23.98
CA PHE A 508 4.99 36.77 -25.33
C PHE A 508 6.33 37.55 -25.34
N LYS A 509 7.08 37.59 -24.22
CA LYS A 509 8.34 38.35 -24.11
C LYS A 509 9.62 37.48 -24.00
N THR A 510 9.49 36.17 -23.86
CA THR A 510 10.62 35.28 -23.60
C THR A 510 11.53 35.11 -24.83
N ALA A 511 12.75 35.61 -24.72
CA ALA A 511 13.84 35.25 -25.63
C ALA A 511 14.21 33.75 -25.46
N PRO A 512 14.73 33.08 -26.51
CA PRO A 512 14.94 31.63 -26.48
C PRO A 512 16.06 31.21 -25.52
N CYS A 513 15.68 30.84 -24.30
CA CYS A 513 16.57 30.21 -23.32
C CYS A 513 16.52 28.69 -23.46
N ALA A 514 17.49 28.12 -24.19
CA ALA A 514 17.54 26.69 -24.54
C ALA A 514 17.68 25.79 -23.29
N THR A 515 16.54 25.36 -22.74
CA THR A 515 16.40 24.59 -21.50
C THR A 515 15.18 23.67 -21.56
N ASN A 516 15.05 22.74 -20.60
CA ASN A 516 13.99 21.72 -20.56
C ASN A 516 12.55 22.29 -20.62
N GLN A 517 12.33 23.54 -20.20
CA GLN A 517 11.03 24.20 -20.27
C GLN A 517 10.47 24.25 -21.70
N GLN A 518 11.32 24.58 -22.69
CA GLN A 518 10.91 24.66 -24.09
C GLN A 518 10.54 23.29 -24.70
N ALA A 519 11.17 22.21 -24.22
CA ALA A 519 10.78 20.85 -24.56
C ALA A 519 9.42 20.48 -23.95
N GLN A 520 9.17 20.86 -22.70
CA GLN A 520 7.87 20.63 -22.04
C GLN A 520 6.74 21.45 -22.67
N GLU A 521 7.00 22.69 -23.09
CA GLU A 521 6.05 23.52 -23.85
C GLU A 521 5.69 22.90 -25.20
N THR A 522 6.68 22.42 -25.97
CA THR A 522 6.40 21.78 -27.28
C THR A 522 5.63 20.46 -27.14
N LEU A 523 5.93 19.64 -26.13
CA LEU A 523 5.13 18.45 -25.79
C LEU A 523 3.70 18.83 -25.40
N THR A 524 3.53 19.86 -24.57
CA THR A 524 2.22 20.38 -24.18
C THR A 524 1.42 20.86 -25.40
N SER A 525 2.03 21.65 -26.28
CA SER A 525 1.39 22.12 -27.52
C SER A 525 0.97 20.97 -28.43
N ARG A 526 1.79 19.91 -28.54
CA ARG A 526 1.49 18.72 -29.35
C ARG A 526 0.31 17.93 -28.77
N PHE A 527 0.29 17.71 -27.47
CA PHE A 527 -0.83 17.07 -26.77
C PHE A 527 -2.13 17.86 -26.98
N LEU A 528 -2.10 19.18 -26.80
CA LEU A 528 -3.29 20.03 -26.94
C LEU A 528 -3.83 20.02 -28.38
N GLN A 529 -2.97 19.99 -29.41
CA GLN A 529 -3.37 19.82 -30.82
C GLN A 529 -4.06 18.46 -31.06
N LYS A 530 -3.48 17.37 -30.54
CA LYS A 530 -4.04 16.02 -30.65
C LYS A 530 -5.41 15.93 -29.96
N LEU A 531 -5.51 16.51 -28.77
CA LEU A 531 -6.76 16.57 -28.00
C LEU A 531 -7.87 17.28 -28.78
N VAL A 532 -7.58 18.42 -29.41
CA VAL A 532 -8.54 19.15 -30.27
C VAL A 532 -9.08 18.27 -31.39
N ALA A 533 -8.21 17.57 -32.12
CA ALA A 533 -8.64 16.68 -33.20
C ALA A 533 -9.61 15.60 -32.69
N SER A 534 -9.29 14.91 -31.59
CA SER A 534 -10.14 13.85 -31.06
C SER A 534 -11.39 14.34 -30.33
N LEU A 535 -11.41 15.57 -29.77
CA LEU A 535 -12.63 16.21 -29.28
C LEU A 535 -13.60 16.55 -30.44
N TYR A 536 -13.06 17.03 -31.57
CA TYR A 536 -13.85 17.25 -32.79
C TYR A 536 -14.41 15.94 -33.36
N GLU A 537 -13.58 14.91 -33.48
CA GLU A 537 -14.00 13.57 -33.96
C GLU A 537 -15.06 12.95 -33.05
N CYS A 538 -14.95 13.13 -31.72
CA CYS A 538 -15.96 12.73 -30.75
C CYS A 538 -17.31 13.42 -31.01
N ALA A 539 -17.31 14.75 -31.16
CA ALA A 539 -18.52 15.54 -31.44
C ALA A 539 -19.18 15.19 -32.80
N CYS A 540 -18.38 14.79 -33.78
CA CYS A 540 -18.83 14.38 -35.13
C CYS A 540 -19.21 12.90 -35.24
N SER A 541 -19.02 12.10 -34.19
CA SER A 541 -19.26 10.66 -34.22
C SER A 541 -20.75 10.35 -34.43
N PRO A 542 -21.12 9.38 -35.30
CA PRO A 542 -22.50 8.90 -35.40
C PRO A 542 -22.99 8.18 -34.13
N SER A 543 -22.10 7.95 -33.15
CA SER A 543 -22.42 7.43 -31.82
C SER A 543 -22.36 8.49 -30.71
N ALA A 544 -22.30 9.79 -31.06
CA ALA A 544 -22.26 10.89 -30.09
C ALA A 544 -23.61 11.03 -29.35
N THR A 545 -23.56 11.08 -28.03
CA THR A 545 -24.70 11.15 -27.12
C THR A 545 -24.77 12.51 -26.42
N ILE A 546 -25.88 12.78 -25.72
CA ILE A 546 -25.98 13.93 -24.82
C ILE A 546 -24.83 13.96 -23.79
N SER A 547 -24.48 12.78 -23.26
CA SER A 547 -23.39 12.57 -22.30
C SER A 547 -22.02 13.03 -22.84
N ASP A 548 -21.78 12.87 -24.14
CA ASP A 548 -20.54 13.32 -24.79
C ASP A 548 -20.51 14.84 -24.92
N TYR A 549 -21.62 15.49 -25.31
CA TYR A 549 -21.68 16.95 -25.39
C TYR A 549 -21.54 17.64 -24.02
N ILE A 550 -21.98 17.00 -22.94
CA ILE A 550 -21.70 17.44 -21.56
C ILE A 550 -20.20 17.28 -21.26
N GLY A 551 -19.60 16.12 -21.56
CA GLY A 551 -18.17 15.87 -21.35
C GLY A 551 -17.25 16.82 -22.12
N LEU A 552 -17.59 17.13 -23.38
CA LEU A 552 -16.93 18.13 -24.22
C LEU A 552 -17.00 19.52 -23.58
N HIS A 553 -18.18 19.96 -23.11
CA HIS A 553 -18.37 21.25 -22.42
C HIS A 553 -17.54 21.35 -21.15
N LEU A 554 -17.54 20.30 -20.31
CA LEU A 554 -16.74 20.23 -19.08
C LEU A 554 -15.24 20.32 -19.38
N VAL A 555 -14.72 19.49 -20.29
CA VAL A 555 -13.30 19.50 -20.65
C VAL A 555 -12.85 20.83 -21.22
N LEU A 556 -13.60 21.39 -22.19
CA LEU A 556 -13.27 22.68 -22.81
C LEU A 556 -13.30 23.84 -21.80
N SER A 557 -14.25 23.83 -20.86
CA SER A 557 -14.36 24.86 -19.81
C SER A 557 -13.24 24.75 -18.78
N THR A 558 -12.96 23.54 -18.30
CA THR A 558 -11.94 23.30 -17.27
C THR A 558 -10.53 23.54 -17.81
N LEU A 559 -10.27 23.21 -19.09
CA LEU A 559 -9.02 23.56 -19.77
C LEU A 559 -8.83 25.08 -19.88
N LEU A 560 -9.89 25.81 -20.25
CA LEU A 560 -9.82 27.27 -20.36
C LEU A 560 -9.55 27.95 -19.00
N ASP A 561 -10.16 27.46 -17.92
CA ASP A 561 -9.95 27.94 -16.56
C ASP A 561 -8.56 27.58 -15.99
N LYS A 562 -8.17 26.30 -16.06
CA LYS A 562 -6.96 25.77 -15.40
C LYS A 562 -5.68 25.93 -16.21
N VAL A 563 -5.73 25.71 -17.53
CA VAL A 563 -4.56 25.78 -18.45
C VAL A 563 -4.40 27.18 -19.06
N GLY A 564 -5.50 27.94 -19.14
CA GLY A 564 -5.51 29.34 -19.55
C GLY A 564 -5.59 29.54 -21.07
N PHE A 565 -6.32 30.60 -21.47
CA PHE A 565 -6.64 30.90 -22.87
C PHE A 565 -5.44 30.87 -23.83
N VAL A 566 -4.28 31.42 -23.46
CA VAL A 566 -3.12 31.53 -24.36
C VAL A 566 -2.57 30.17 -24.82
N LYS A 567 -2.85 29.10 -24.06
CA LYS A 567 -2.48 27.71 -24.38
C LYS A 567 -3.64 26.96 -25.05
N THR A 568 -4.88 27.23 -24.66
CA THR A 568 -6.09 26.61 -25.26
C THR A 568 -6.58 27.31 -26.54
N ILE A 569 -5.94 28.39 -26.99
CA ILE A 569 -6.38 29.19 -28.14
C ILE A 569 -6.53 28.40 -29.46
N MET A 570 -5.80 27.29 -29.62
CA MET A 570 -5.93 26.35 -30.74
C MET A 570 -7.30 25.65 -30.81
N TYR A 571 -8.20 25.87 -29.83
CA TYR A 571 -9.53 25.28 -29.79
C TYR A 571 -10.53 26.11 -30.58
N LEU A 572 -10.25 27.40 -30.81
CA LEU A 572 -11.15 28.31 -31.52
C LEU A 572 -11.37 27.93 -33.01
N PRO A 573 -10.35 27.48 -33.78
CA PRO A 573 -10.57 26.98 -35.14
C PRO A 573 -11.46 25.72 -35.17
N MET A 574 -11.33 24.83 -34.18
CA MET A 574 -12.27 23.71 -34.00
C MET A 574 -13.69 24.20 -33.70
N MET A 575 -13.87 25.22 -32.86
CA MET A 575 -15.20 25.79 -32.59
C MET A 575 -15.84 26.35 -33.86
N PHE A 576 -15.08 27.06 -34.69
CA PHE A 576 -15.56 27.51 -36.00
C PHE A 576 -15.94 26.32 -36.91
N LYS A 577 -15.21 25.20 -36.84
CA LYS A 577 -15.53 23.98 -37.60
C LYS A 577 -16.78 23.27 -37.09
N LEU A 578 -16.97 23.14 -35.77
CA LEU A 578 -18.17 22.55 -35.15
C LEU A 578 -19.45 23.33 -35.47
N GLN A 579 -19.34 24.65 -35.66
CA GLN A 579 -20.45 25.50 -36.11
C GLN A 579 -20.96 25.13 -37.51
N GLU A 580 -20.10 24.62 -38.40
CA GLU A 580 -20.49 24.19 -39.75
C GLU A 580 -21.42 22.97 -39.76
N LEU A 581 -21.46 22.19 -38.66
CA LEU A 581 -22.40 21.06 -38.49
C LEU A 581 -23.86 21.52 -38.35
N GLN A 582 -24.10 22.79 -37.97
CA GLN A 582 -25.42 23.41 -37.78
C GLN A 582 -26.41 22.63 -36.89
N SER A 583 -25.93 21.72 -36.03
CA SER A 583 -26.78 20.99 -35.09
C SER A 583 -27.06 21.82 -33.83
N THR A 584 -28.23 21.65 -33.22
CA THR A 584 -28.56 22.32 -31.94
C THR A 584 -27.49 22.05 -30.86
N ALA A 585 -26.97 20.82 -30.76
CA ALA A 585 -25.93 20.46 -29.81
C ALA A 585 -24.60 21.20 -30.07
N SER A 586 -24.10 21.18 -31.31
CA SER A 586 -22.83 21.84 -31.67
C SER A 586 -22.93 23.37 -31.60
N CYS A 587 -24.05 23.96 -32.04
CA CYS A 587 -24.29 25.40 -31.93
C CYS A 587 -24.39 25.86 -30.47
N THR A 588 -24.93 25.02 -29.58
CA THR A 588 -24.98 25.28 -28.14
C THR A 588 -23.59 25.19 -27.51
N LEU A 589 -22.82 24.14 -27.81
CA LEU A 589 -21.45 23.95 -27.31
C LEU A 589 -20.49 25.08 -27.74
N VAL A 590 -20.61 25.55 -28.99
CA VAL A 590 -19.81 26.69 -29.49
C VAL A 590 -20.16 27.97 -28.73
N ALA A 591 -21.46 28.28 -28.57
CA ALA A 591 -21.88 29.43 -27.77
C ALA A 591 -21.42 29.33 -26.31
N ALA A 592 -21.38 28.12 -25.75
CA ALA A 592 -20.94 27.86 -24.39
C ALA A 592 -19.44 28.10 -24.18
N TYR A 593 -18.59 27.59 -25.08
CA TYR A 593 -17.16 27.87 -25.06
C TYR A 593 -16.88 29.38 -25.15
N LEU A 594 -17.58 30.08 -26.05
CA LEU A 594 -17.38 31.52 -26.28
C LEU A 594 -17.86 32.38 -25.12
N ARG A 595 -18.95 32.00 -24.45
CA ARG A 595 -19.40 32.63 -23.20
C ARG A 595 -18.34 32.55 -22.10
N ASN A 596 -17.74 31.37 -21.95
CA ASN A 596 -16.67 31.15 -20.98
C ASN A 596 -15.39 31.88 -21.38
N LEU A 597 -15.08 31.97 -22.69
CA LEU A 597 -13.95 32.76 -23.22
C LEU A 597 -14.11 34.26 -23.01
N ALA A 598 -15.29 34.82 -23.30
CA ALA A 598 -15.60 36.23 -23.03
C ALA A 598 -15.49 36.56 -21.52
N THR A 599 -15.90 35.61 -20.67
CA THR A 599 -15.74 35.72 -19.20
C THR A 599 -14.26 35.70 -18.80
N SER A 600 -13.46 34.76 -19.34
CA SER A 600 -12.02 34.63 -19.10
C SER A 600 -11.23 35.87 -19.54
N LEU A 601 -11.63 36.49 -20.65
CA LEU A 601 -11.05 37.74 -21.18
C LEU A 601 -11.62 39.02 -20.54
N GLN A 602 -12.56 38.93 -19.60
CA GLN A 602 -13.26 40.07 -18.98
C GLN A 602 -13.98 40.98 -20.00
N ALA A 603 -14.41 40.40 -21.12
CA ALA A 603 -14.97 41.08 -22.28
C ALA A 603 -16.48 41.38 -22.11
N GLU A 604 -16.84 42.24 -21.14
CA GLU A 604 -18.24 42.49 -20.71
C GLU A 604 -19.24 42.71 -21.87
N LYS A 605 -18.86 43.50 -22.88
CA LYS A 605 -19.72 43.81 -24.03
C LYS A 605 -19.98 42.59 -24.92
N TRP A 606 -18.93 41.80 -25.17
CA TRP A 606 -19.02 40.58 -25.96
C TRP A 606 -19.82 39.51 -25.21
N LEU A 607 -19.58 39.37 -23.91
CA LEU A 607 -20.35 38.50 -23.02
C LEU A 607 -21.85 38.85 -23.05
N ALA A 608 -22.21 40.13 -22.94
CA ALA A 608 -23.60 40.58 -23.02
C ALA A 608 -24.25 40.27 -24.39
N SER A 609 -23.50 40.38 -25.49
CA SER A 609 -23.98 40.01 -26.83
C SER A 609 -24.17 38.49 -26.98
N ILE A 610 -23.33 37.68 -26.34
CA ILE A 610 -23.46 36.21 -26.31
C ILE A 610 -24.67 35.81 -25.44
N ASP A 611 -24.84 36.43 -24.27
CA ASP A 611 -25.99 36.18 -23.39
C ASP A 611 -27.33 36.51 -24.07
N GLN A 612 -27.39 37.59 -24.87
CA GLN A 612 -28.59 37.92 -25.65
C GLN A 612 -28.96 36.82 -26.66
N GLU A 613 -27.97 36.21 -27.33
CA GLU A 613 -28.16 35.09 -28.27
C GLU A 613 -28.53 33.79 -27.54
N VAL A 614 -27.88 33.49 -26.41
CA VAL A 614 -28.21 32.32 -25.57
C VAL A 614 -29.67 32.39 -25.10
N GLU A 615 -30.10 33.54 -24.59
CA GLU A 615 -31.48 33.75 -24.14
C GLU A 615 -32.49 33.77 -25.31
N GLN A 616 -32.07 34.17 -26.52
CA GLN A 616 -32.91 34.04 -27.72
C GLN A 616 -33.11 32.57 -28.10
N ARG A 617 -32.05 31.77 -28.13
CA ARG A 617 -32.13 30.33 -28.44
C ARG A 617 -32.99 29.56 -27.42
N LYS A 618 -32.96 29.94 -26.14
CA LYS A 618 -33.87 29.40 -25.11
C LYS A 618 -35.34 29.76 -25.39
N ARG A 619 -35.63 31.02 -25.69
CA ARG A 619 -36.99 31.46 -26.09
C ARG A 619 -37.52 30.67 -27.30
N ASP A 620 -36.67 30.47 -28.29
CA ASP A 620 -36.97 29.76 -29.54
C ASP A 620 -36.94 28.23 -29.40
N ARG A 621 -36.61 27.70 -28.22
CA ARG A 621 -36.48 26.26 -27.90
C ARG A 621 -35.46 25.51 -28.78
N VAL A 622 -34.42 26.22 -29.20
CA VAL A 622 -33.26 25.70 -29.95
C VAL A 622 -31.97 25.78 -29.11
N TRP A 623 -32.13 25.65 -27.79
CA TRP A 623 -31.04 25.54 -26.82
C TRP A 623 -30.95 24.12 -26.29
N ALA A 624 -29.74 23.56 -26.18
CA ALA A 624 -29.53 22.26 -25.57
C ALA A 624 -29.42 22.41 -24.04
N GLU A 625 -30.55 22.31 -23.32
CA GLU A 625 -30.66 22.60 -21.87
C GLU A 625 -29.71 21.78 -20.96
N TYR A 626 -29.17 20.66 -21.46
CA TYR A 626 -28.16 19.86 -20.75
C TYR A 626 -26.75 20.51 -20.74
N ILE A 627 -26.50 21.53 -21.58
CA ILE A 627 -25.29 22.36 -21.54
C ILE A 627 -25.58 23.56 -20.63
N MET A 628 -25.21 23.42 -19.36
CA MET A 628 -25.51 24.39 -18.29
C MET A 628 -24.44 25.48 -18.11
N PHE A 629 -24.85 26.61 -17.55
CA PHE A 629 -23.98 27.70 -17.08
C PHE A 629 -24.24 28.05 -15.60
N PRO A 630 -23.22 28.04 -14.73
CA PRO A 630 -21.89 27.48 -14.96
C PRO A 630 -21.96 25.99 -15.38
N PRO A 631 -20.88 25.42 -15.95
CA PRO A 631 -20.78 23.97 -16.13
C PRO A 631 -21.06 23.24 -14.80
N LEU A 632 -21.64 22.04 -14.88
CA LEU A 632 -21.95 21.21 -13.72
C LEU A 632 -20.68 20.92 -12.90
N SER A 633 -20.69 21.25 -11.61
CA SER A 633 -19.62 20.91 -10.67
C SER A 633 -19.63 19.45 -10.23
N ASP A 634 -20.79 18.80 -10.29
CA ASP A 634 -20.93 17.38 -9.97
C ASP A 634 -20.80 16.54 -11.25
N PHE A 635 -19.99 15.49 -11.16
CA PHE A 635 -19.60 14.60 -12.27
C PHE A 635 -20.74 13.69 -12.76
N ASP A 636 -22.01 13.98 -12.47
CA ASP A 636 -23.19 13.21 -12.88
C ASP A 636 -23.58 13.49 -14.35
N ILE A 637 -22.62 13.25 -15.25
CA ILE A 637 -22.87 13.01 -16.66
C ILE A 637 -23.88 11.84 -16.76
N PRO A 638 -25.11 12.06 -17.30
CA PRO A 638 -26.14 11.03 -17.31
C PRO A 638 -25.77 9.81 -18.16
N SER A 639 -26.45 8.69 -17.91
CA SER A 639 -26.45 7.53 -18.81
C SER A 639 -26.83 7.94 -20.24
N ALA A 640 -26.31 7.20 -21.23
CA ALA A 640 -26.47 7.53 -22.64
C ALA A 640 -27.93 7.81 -23.02
N SER A 641 -28.15 9.01 -23.56
CA SER A 641 -29.42 9.47 -24.08
C SER A 641 -29.21 10.04 -25.47
N ASP A 642 -30.10 9.65 -26.39
CA ASP A 642 -29.94 9.90 -27.83
C ASP A 642 -29.97 11.40 -28.16
N LEU A 643 -29.12 11.79 -29.10
CA LEU A 643 -29.04 13.18 -29.56
C LEU A 643 -30.22 13.49 -30.48
N VAL A 644 -31.18 14.29 -29.99
CA VAL A 644 -32.34 14.74 -30.80
C VAL A 644 -31.86 15.67 -31.91
N SER A 645 -31.67 15.12 -33.11
CA SER A 645 -31.12 15.85 -34.25
C SER A 645 -32.10 16.91 -34.76
N SER A 646 -31.67 18.17 -34.61
CA SER A 646 -32.36 19.36 -35.11
C SER A 646 -31.32 20.26 -35.78
N THR A 647 -31.57 20.59 -37.05
CA THR A 647 -30.65 21.36 -37.89
C THR A 647 -31.10 22.81 -37.95
N LEU A 648 -30.22 23.73 -37.56
CA LEU A 648 -30.48 25.16 -37.45
C LEU A 648 -30.04 25.88 -38.72
N SER A 649 -31.00 26.13 -39.62
CA SER A 649 -30.79 26.87 -40.87
C SER A 649 -30.40 28.34 -40.64
N ASN A 650 -30.93 28.96 -39.58
CA ASN A 650 -30.82 30.39 -39.28
C ASN A 650 -30.12 30.70 -37.92
N SER A 651 -29.25 29.82 -37.43
CA SER A 651 -28.47 30.13 -36.21
C SER A 651 -27.45 31.26 -36.48
N LEU A 652 -27.18 32.09 -35.46
CA LEU A 652 -26.09 33.07 -35.53
C LEU A 652 -24.76 32.35 -35.79
N ARG A 653 -24.23 32.53 -37.00
CA ARG A 653 -22.87 32.13 -37.34
C ARG A 653 -21.92 33.17 -36.78
N LEU A 654 -21.04 32.76 -35.89
CA LEU A 654 -19.89 33.57 -35.52
C LEU A 654 -18.97 33.72 -36.73
N ASP A 655 -18.74 34.98 -37.08
CA ASP A 655 -17.71 35.40 -38.00
C ASP A 655 -16.33 35.23 -37.34
N ARG A 656 -15.41 34.59 -38.08
CA ARG A 656 -14.03 34.38 -37.60
C ARG A 656 -13.30 35.70 -37.43
N ALA A 657 -13.55 36.69 -38.29
CA ALA A 657 -12.91 38.00 -38.21
C ALA A 657 -13.33 38.75 -36.94
N ALA A 658 -14.64 38.95 -36.71
CA ALA A 658 -15.16 39.62 -35.53
C ALA A 658 -14.65 39.03 -34.20
N VAL A 659 -14.55 37.69 -34.08
CA VAL A 659 -14.04 37.05 -32.86
C VAL A 659 -12.53 37.26 -32.69
N VAL A 660 -11.75 37.21 -33.77
CA VAL A 660 -10.29 37.49 -33.73
C VAL A 660 -10.01 38.97 -33.44
N GLU A 661 -10.86 39.89 -33.91
CA GLU A 661 -10.79 41.32 -33.57
C GLU A 661 -11.08 41.59 -32.09
N GLU A 662 -12.13 41.00 -31.53
CA GLU A 662 -12.46 41.15 -30.10
C GLU A 662 -11.35 40.55 -29.21
N ILE A 663 -10.78 39.39 -29.57
CA ILE A 663 -9.59 38.82 -28.90
C ILE A 663 -8.39 39.77 -28.98
N ALA A 664 -8.13 40.38 -30.15
CA ALA A 664 -7.03 41.32 -30.34
C ALA A 664 -7.23 42.64 -29.58
N PHE A 665 -8.48 43.04 -29.34
CA PHE A 665 -8.84 44.21 -28.52
C PHE A 665 -8.54 43.97 -27.03
N HIS A 666 -9.00 42.85 -26.46
CA HIS A 666 -8.76 42.52 -25.03
C HIS A 666 -7.34 41.99 -24.76
N MET A 667 -6.62 41.52 -25.78
CA MET A 667 -5.21 41.13 -25.67
C MET A 667 -4.30 41.89 -26.65
N PRO A 668 -3.91 43.16 -26.36
CA PRO A 668 -3.09 43.97 -27.26
C PRO A 668 -1.73 43.36 -27.64
N LEU A 669 -1.14 42.53 -26.77
CA LEU A 669 0.12 41.82 -27.02
C LEU A 669 -0.04 40.51 -27.81
N PHE A 670 -1.25 40.17 -28.27
CA PHE A 670 -1.51 38.90 -28.96
C PHE A 670 -0.83 38.84 -30.35
N PRO A 671 0.10 37.91 -30.62
CA PRO A 671 0.92 37.92 -31.84
C PRO A 671 0.13 37.84 -33.15
N GLU A 672 0.52 38.63 -34.14
CA GLU A 672 -0.12 38.68 -35.46
C GLU A 672 -0.11 37.31 -36.16
N THR A 673 1.01 36.56 -36.08
CA THR A 673 1.10 35.19 -36.61
C THR A 673 0.10 34.21 -35.98
N ARG A 674 -0.32 34.44 -34.73
CA ARG A 674 -1.40 33.65 -34.10
C ARG A 674 -2.79 34.13 -34.55
N ARG A 675 -2.98 35.42 -34.88
CA ARG A 675 -4.21 35.93 -35.50
C ARG A 675 -4.43 35.32 -36.89
N GLU A 676 -3.36 35.25 -37.69
CA GLU A 676 -3.37 34.60 -39.01
C GLU A 676 -3.79 33.13 -38.91
N ILE A 677 -3.19 32.36 -37.98
CA ILE A 677 -3.55 30.95 -37.73
C ILE A 677 -5.03 30.77 -37.34
N LEU A 678 -5.62 31.72 -36.61
CA LEU A 678 -7.04 31.66 -36.22
C LEU A 678 -8.02 31.96 -37.38
N LEU A 679 -7.55 32.58 -38.47
CA LEU A 679 -8.37 32.90 -39.63
C LEU A 679 -8.33 31.79 -40.71
N LEU A 680 -7.31 30.93 -40.70
CA LEU A 680 -7.19 29.79 -41.60
C LEU A 680 -8.31 28.74 -41.40
N ASP A 681 -8.58 27.96 -42.44
CA ASP A 681 -9.39 26.74 -42.33
C ASP A 681 -8.59 25.63 -41.65
N TRP A 682 -9.04 25.21 -40.46
CA TRP A 682 -8.45 24.10 -39.72
C TRP A 682 -9.02 22.74 -40.17
N THR A 683 -8.17 21.70 -40.20
CA THR A 683 -8.61 20.33 -40.46
C THR A 683 -8.20 19.38 -39.32
N PRO A 684 -8.96 18.29 -39.07
CA PRO A 684 -8.57 17.28 -38.07
C PRO A 684 -7.32 16.48 -38.45
N SER A 685 -6.86 16.55 -39.71
CA SER A 685 -5.81 15.69 -40.28
C SER A 685 -4.43 16.34 -40.33
N ASP A 686 -4.26 17.53 -39.74
CA ASP A 686 -2.99 18.28 -39.71
C ASP A 686 -1.97 17.64 -38.75
N ASP A 687 -1.39 16.52 -39.16
CA ASP A 687 -0.37 15.77 -38.43
C ASP A 687 0.88 16.66 -38.19
N PRO A 688 1.27 16.96 -36.93
CA PRO A 688 2.25 18.00 -36.59
C PRO A 688 3.69 17.71 -37.06
N ALA A 689 3.95 16.53 -37.63
CA ALA A 689 5.23 16.23 -38.28
C ALA A 689 5.46 17.01 -39.60
N SER A 690 4.41 17.56 -40.21
CA SER A 690 4.45 18.18 -41.55
C SER A 690 4.89 19.66 -41.57
N ASN A 691 4.46 20.47 -40.59
CA ASN A 691 4.59 21.93 -40.62
C ASN A 691 5.80 22.50 -39.85
N GLY A 692 6.73 21.64 -39.39
CA GLY A 692 7.89 22.04 -38.58
C GLY A 692 8.94 22.93 -39.27
N THR A 693 8.78 23.27 -40.55
CA THR A 693 9.74 24.06 -41.36
C THR A 693 9.25 25.44 -41.79
N ASN A 694 7.97 25.79 -41.61
CA ASN A 694 7.39 27.05 -42.10
C ASN A 694 6.93 27.99 -40.96
N MET A 695 7.88 28.41 -40.12
CA MET A 695 7.76 29.62 -39.30
C MET A 695 8.82 30.62 -39.77
N PRO A 696 8.45 31.83 -40.26
CA PRO A 696 9.42 32.78 -40.79
C PRO A 696 10.26 33.39 -39.65
N SER A 697 11.53 33.00 -39.57
CA SER A 697 12.49 33.57 -38.62
C SER A 697 12.90 34.97 -39.06
N ASN A 698 12.58 35.96 -38.22
CA ASN A 698 12.75 37.36 -38.55
C ASN A 698 14.24 37.78 -38.46
N SER A 699 14.88 38.06 -39.60
CA SER A 699 16.23 38.66 -39.65
C SER A 699 16.30 39.75 -40.71
N ALA A 700 16.22 41.01 -40.27
CA ALA A 700 16.24 42.16 -41.16
C ALA A 700 17.68 42.50 -41.61
N SER A 701 17.86 42.80 -42.91
CA SER A 701 19.04 43.48 -43.42
C SER A 701 18.67 44.36 -44.63
N LEU A 702 19.23 45.58 -44.70
CA LEU A 702 18.89 46.57 -45.70
C LEU A 702 19.71 46.38 -47.01
N HIS A 703 19.22 47.02 -48.08
CA HIS A 703 19.94 47.34 -49.32
C HIS A 703 21.32 48.03 -49.05
N VAL A 704 22.27 48.15 -50.00
CA VAL A 704 22.13 48.47 -51.45
C VAL A 704 23.24 47.76 -52.31
N PRO A 705 23.56 48.07 -53.60
CA PRO A 705 23.64 47.01 -54.61
C PRO A 705 24.98 46.92 -55.37
N THR A 706 25.09 45.94 -56.28
CA THR A 706 25.49 46.10 -57.70
C THR A 706 25.44 44.73 -58.40
N GLY A 707 25.41 44.69 -59.74
CA GLY A 707 25.38 43.42 -60.46
C GLY A 707 26.12 43.44 -61.80
N LYS A 708 26.56 42.25 -62.23
CA LYS A 708 26.81 41.84 -63.63
C LYS A 708 27.11 40.34 -63.69
N ALA A 709 26.69 39.69 -64.78
CA ALA A 709 27.08 38.33 -65.17
C ALA A 709 28.45 38.35 -65.93
N PRO A 710 29.14 37.24 -66.29
CA PRO A 710 28.54 36.06 -66.94
C PRO A 710 29.18 34.63 -66.76
N ARG A 711 28.34 33.62 -67.04
CA ARG A 711 28.56 32.33 -67.77
C ARG A 711 29.86 31.49 -67.64
N LYS A 712 29.63 30.18 -67.34
CA LYS A 712 30.22 28.94 -67.95
C LYS A 712 31.75 28.72 -67.93
N PHE A 713 32.19 27.54 -67.46
CA PHE A 713 32.47 26.36 -68.32
C PHE A 713 32.66 25.04 -67.50
N THR A 714 32.97 23.93 -68.17
CA THR A 714 32.98 22.53 -67.65
C THR A 714 34.38 21.96 -67.38
N LEU A 715 34.45 20.95 -66.49
CA LEU A 715 35.59 20.03 -66.30
C LEU A 715 35.79 19.09 -67.50
N PRO A 716 37.03 18.56 -67.73
CA PRO A 716 37.27 17.13 -67.44
C PRO A 716 38.73 16.74 -67.02
N GLU A 717 38.91 15.47 -66.58
CA GLU A 717 40.14 14.62 -66.67
C GLU A 717 41.42 15.00 -65.88
N SER A 718 42.34 14.09 -65.48
CA SER A 718 42.42 12.60 -65.50
C SER A 718 43.41 12.02 -64.44
N LEU A 719 43.48 10.68 -64.34
CA LEU A 719 44.34 9.81 -63.49
C LEU A 719 45.73 9.53 -64.16
N PRO A 720 46.66 8.64 -63.69
CA PRO A 720 46.68 7.69 -62.55
C PRO A 720 48.02 7.58 -61.73
N GLU A 721 48.09 6.72 -60.69
CA GLU A 721 48.93 5.48 -60.60
C GLU A 721 49.02 4.90 -59.15
N SER A 722 49.61 3.70 -59.00
CA SER A 722 49.63 2.83 -57.78
C SER A 722 50.93 1.95 -57.77
N PRO A 723 51.16 0.84 -57.01
CA PRO A 723 50.33 -0.06 -56.17
C PRO A 723 50.84 -0.13 -54.69
N ALA A 724 50.53 -1.08 -53.77
CA ALA A 724 50.11 -2.51 -53.78
C ALA A 724 49.60 -2.92 -52.34
N VAL A 725 49.27 -4.14 -51.85
CA VAL A 725 48.84 -5.52 -52.25
C VAL A 725 48.91 -6.36 -50.93
N THR A 726 48.07 -7.31 -50.46
CA THR A 726 46.70 -7.90 -50.62
C THR A 726 46.40 -8.65 -49.27
N LYS A 727 45.25 -9.20 -48.85
CA LYS A 727 44.03 -9.86 -49.42
C LYS A 727 42.79 -9.53 -48.53
N VAL A 728 41.50 -9.74 -48.84
CA VAL A 728 40.74 -10.47 -49.91
C VAL A 728 40.50 -11.99 -49.71
N ASN A 729 39.37 -12.39 -49.11
CA ASN A 729 38.50 -13.49 -49.60
C ASN A 729 37.14 -13.57 -48.85
N ASP A 730 36.08 -13.92 -49.59
CA ASP A 730 34.65 -13.91 -49.18
C ASP A 730 33.92 -15.22 -49.57
N LEU A 731 32.64 -15.36 -49.16
CA LEU A 731 31.46 -15.87 -49.92
C LEU A 731 30.57 -17.00 -49.29
N LYS A 732 29.24 -16.75 -49.30
CA LYS A 732 28.09 -17.65 -49.63
C LYS A 732 27.63 -18.72 -48.61
N ASP A 733 26.35 -18.70 -48.16
CA ASP A 733 25.08 -19.27 -48.74
C ASP A 733 24.94 -20.81 -48.51
N VAL A 734 23.77 -21.45 -48.28
CA VAL A 734 22.34 -21.06 -48.34
C VAL A 734 21.42 -21.98 -47.45
N LEU A 735 20.16 -21.56 -47.22
CA LEU A 735 18.92 -22.27 -46.72
C LEU A 735 19.00 -23.76 -46.27
N THR A 736 18.37 -24.18 -45.14
CA THR A 736 16.96 -24.64 -45.06
C THR A 736 16.47 -24.98 -43.61
N ARG A 737 15.17 -25.28 -43.43
CA ARG A 737 14.47 -25.72 -42.16
C ARG A 737 14.48 -27.29 -42.01
N PRO A 738 13.77 -27.99 -41.07
CA PRO A 738 12.93 -27.59 -39.90
C PRO A 738 13.02 -28.46 -38.60
N THR A 739 12.29 -28.04 -37.55
CA THR A 739 11.60 -28.86 -36.48
C THR A 739 12.29 -30.03 -35.76
N THR A 740 12.39 -29.93 -34.41
CA THR A 740 11.77 -30.79 -33.36
C THR A 740 12.34 -30.38 -31.98
N ALA A 741 11.85 -30.72 -30.78
CA ALA A 741 10.53 -31.02 -30.18
C ALA A 741 10.76 -31.90 -28.93
N ARG A 742 10.52 -31.33 -27.73
CA ARG A 742 10.12 -32.03 -26.47
C ARG A 742 11.08 -33.02 -25.74
N SER A 743 11.36 -32.65 -24.48
CA SER A 743 10.96 -33.36 -23.25
C SER A 743 11.88 -34.34 -22.48
N ARG A 744 11.97 -34.05 -21.16
CA ARG A 744 11.91 -34.95 -19.97
C ARG A 744 12.88 -36.15 -19.83
N SER A 745 13.72 -36.09 -18.78
CA SER A 745 13.83 -37.06 -17.64
C SER A 745 15.23 -37.00 -16.99
N ARG A 746 15.56 -37.74 -15.91
CA ARG A 746 15.01 -37.78 -14.53
C ARG A 746 15.94 -38.67 -13.65
N ALA A 747 16.44 -38.11 -12.53
CA ALA A 747 16.91 -38.77 -11.30
C ALA A 747 18.29 -39.48 -11.20
N LYS A 748 18.90 -39.29 -10.00
CA LYS A 748 19.97 -40.09 -9.31
C LYS A 748 21.39 -40.02 -9.94
N SER A 749 22.50 -40.00 -9.18
CA SER A 749 22.76 -40.31 -7.76
C SER A 749 23.94 -39.52 -7.14
N SER A 750 24.06 -39.55 -5.81
CA SER A 750 25.21 -39.11 -4.98
C SER A 750 26.20 -40.29 -4.71
N PRO A 751 27.29 -40.18 -3.90
CA PRO A 751 27.87 -39.02 -3.16
C PRO A 751 29.42 -38.86 -3.26
N GLN A 752 29.99 -37.74 -2.76
CA GLN A 752 31.25 -37.72 -1.95
C GLN A 752 31.59 -36.33 -1.33
N ARG A 753 32.55 -36.30 -0.40
CA ARG A 753 33.08 -35.21 0.45
C ARG A 753 34.51 -35.65 0.91
N PRO A 754 35.36 -34.82 1.59
CA PRO A 754 35.39 -33.36 1.74
C PRO A 754 36.81 -32.73 1.54
N SER A 755 36.92 -31.39 1.64
CA SER A 755 38.12 -30.63 2.09
C SER A 755 37.65 -29.19 2.41
N THR A 756 37.74 -28.57 3.60
CA THR A 756 38.82 -28.32 4.60
C THR A 756 39.79 -27.18 4.27
N ALA A 757 39.41 -25.93 4.61
CA ALA A 757 40.33 -24.84 5.02
C ALA A 757 39.58 -23.69 5.74
N VAL A 758 40.03 -23.33 6.94
CA VAL A 758 39.59 -22.25 7.87
C VAL A 758 40.76 -22.03 8.87
N PRO A 759 41.03 -20.86 9.49
CA PRO A 759 40.45 -19.51 9.38
C PRO A 759 41.48 -18.45 8.92
N ASN A 760 41.14 -17.16 9.00
CA ASN A 760 42.11 -16.15 9.45
C ASN A 760 41.43 -14.92 10.11
N VAL A 761 41.70 -14.68 11.39
CA VAL A 761 41.37 -13.45 12.16
C VAL A 761 42.46 -13.29 13.22
N PRO A 762 43.26 -12.22 13.14
CA PRO A 762 43.34 -11.23 14.23
C PRO A 762 43.41 -9.77 13.67
N ASN A 763 43.35 -8.69 14.45
CA ASN A 763 43.32 -8.57 15.91
C ASN A 763 42.36 -7.44 16.40
N ILE A 764 42.23 -7.29 17.71
CA ILE A 764 41.60 -6.17 18.43
C ILE A 764 42.72 -5.32 19.08
N ILE A 765 42.54 -3.99 19.23
CA ILE A 765 42.79 -3.17 20.46
C ILE A 765 42.87 -1.65 20.14
N PHE A 766 42.50 -0.86 21.16
CA PHE A 766 42.49 0.60 21.34
C PHE A 766 43.90 1.27 21.13
N ASP A 767 44.09 2.59 21.11
CA ASP A 767 43.40 3.62 21.91
C ASP A 767 43.51 5.09 21.41
N GLN A 768 42.67 5.95 21.99
CA GLN A 768 42.80 7.41 22.21
C GLN A 768 43.22 8.38 21.07
N LEU A 769 42.33 9.34 20.79
CA LEU A 769 42.64 10.78 20.92
C LEU A 769 41.35 11.58 21.20
N ASN A 770 41.39 12.51 22.16
CA ASN A 770 40.25 13.36 22.56
C ASN A 770 40.17 14.65 21.72
N GLY A 771 38.96 15.21 21.56
CA GLY A 771 38.73 16.50 20.92
C GLY A 771 37.30 17.03 21.09
N ASP A 772 37.04 17.74 22.19
CA ASP A 772 35.79 18.47 22.44
C ASP A 772 35.62 19.68 21.50
N VAL A 773 34.54 19.73 20.70
CA VAL A 773 33.80 20.96 20.32
C VAL A 773 32.35 20.62 19.97
N SER A 774 31.39 21.40 20.48
CA SER A 774 29.99 21.46 20.01
C SER A 774 29.30 22.70 20.61
N PRO A 775 28.18 23.25 20.06
CA PRO A 775 27.51 23.02 18.76
C PRO A 775 27.18 24.34 17.99
N GLU A 776 26.36 24.23 16.93
CA GLU A 776 25.51 25.30 16.35
C GLU A 776 26.19 26.44 15.53
N PRO A 777 25.46 27.22 14.67
CA PRO A 777 24.01 27.46 14.66
C PRO A 777 23.25 27.21 13.34
N TYR A 778 22.04 26.64 13.44
CA TYR A 778 20.98 26.81 12.42
C TYR A 778 19.53 26.63 12.96
N HIS A 779 19.32 26.11 14.18
CA HIS A 779 17.96 25.89 14.71
C HIS A 779 17.35 27.10 15.44
N GLU A 780 18.16 28.07 15.89
CA GLU A 780 17.68 29.19 16.71
C GLU A 780 16.85 30.23 15.92
N ALA A 781 17.11 30.41 14.63
CA ALA A 781 16.46 31.44 13.81
C ALA A 781 14.96 31.19 13.59
N LYS A 782 14.57 29.94 13.27
CA LYS A 782 13.17 29.62 12.95
C LYS A 782 12.25 29.71 14.19
N ARG A 783 12.76 29.33 15.37
CA ARG A 783 12.02 29.44 16.64
C ARG A 783 11.70 30.88 17.06
N LYS A 784 12.48 31.88 16.63
CA LYS A 784 12.21 33.29 16.98
C LYS A 784 11.02 33.87 16.22
N VAL A 785 10.80 33.43 14.97
CA VAL A 785 9.66 33.85 14.14
C VAL A 785 8.33 33.36 14.71
N ASP A 786 8.24 32.07 15.08
CA ASP A 786 7.01 31.48 15.65
C ASP A 786 6.56 32.19 16.96
N ILE A 787 7.51 32.72 17.74
CA ILE A 787 7.24 33.41 19.01
C ILE A 787 6.67 34.83 18.79
N GLU A 788 7.19 35.60 17.82
CA GLU A 788 6.63 36.93 17.49
C GLU A 788 5.20 36.82 16.93
N GLU A 789 4.90 35.78 16.15
CA GLU A 789 3.55 35.57 15.63
C GLU A 789 2.56 35.15 16.73
N LEU A 790 3.01 34.34 17.71
CA LEU A 790 2.22 33.98 18.88
C LEU A 790 1.93 35.19 19.79
N LEU A 791 2.89 36.09 19.99
CA LEU A 791 2.68 37.31 20.78
C LEU A 791 1.65 38.24 20.14
N LYS A 792 1.75 38.51 18.83
CA LYS A 792 0.74 39.31 18.09
C LYS A 792 -0.65 38.68 18.13
N LYS A 793 -0.74 37.35 18.10
CA LYS A 793 -2.01 36.60 18.25
C LYS A 793 -2.59 36.64 19.67
N LEU A 794 -1.78 36.93 20.70
CA LEU A 794 -2.24 37.15 22.07
C LEU A 794 -2.75 38.59 22.27
N GLU A 795 -1.98 39.60 21.85
CA GLU A 795 -2.38 41.02 21.95
C GLU A 795 -3.73 41.30 21.26
N HIS A 796 -3.93 40.72 20.07
CA HIS A 796 -5.21 40.87 19.34
C HIS A 796 -6.39 40.20 20.07
N ARG A 797 -6.12 39.17 20.89
CA ARG A 797 -7.14 38.43 21.65
C ARG A 797 -7.51 39.12 22.97
N GLU A 798 -6.56 39.82 23.60
CA GLU A 798 -6.86 40.68 24.75
C GLU A 798 -7.68 41.90 24.35
N MET A 799 -7.38 42.54 23.21
CA MET A 799 -8.20 43.65 22.69
C MET A 799 -9.65 43.23 22.37
N GLN A 800 -9.87 42.03 21.82
CA GLN A 800 -11.23 41.54 21.56
C GLN A 800 -12.02 41.24 22.85
N ASN A 801 -11.35 40.84 23.93
CA ASN A 801 -12.00 40.55 25.21
C ASN A 801 -12.37 41.80 26.05
N GLN A 802 -11.91 43.00 25.70
CA GLN A 802 -12.23 44.24 26.44
C GLN A 802 -13.48 44.98 25.91
N VAL A 803 -14.13 44.49 24.84
CA VAL A 803 -15.27 45.18 24.20
C VAL A 803 -16.64 44.67 24.69
N SER A 804 -16.69 43.55 25.43
CA SER A 804 -17.92 43.02 26.03
C SER A 804 -17.83 42.94 27.56
N VAL A 805 -18.86 43.45 28.24
CA VAL A 805 -19.04 43.58 29.71
C VAL A 805 -18.34 44.80 30.35
N GLY A 806 -19.09 45.90 30.49
CA GLY A 806 -18.69 47.07 31.27
C GLY A 806 -19.82 48.10 31.46
N GLY A 807 -20.21 48.35 32.72
CA GLY A 807 -21.25 49.32 33.11
C GLY A 807 -22.70 48.79 33.02
N VAL A 808 -23.65 49.24 33.83
CA VAL A 808 -23.62 50.34 34.84
C VAL A 808 -24.22 49.86 36.18
N ILE A 809 -23.62 50.29 37.29
CA ILE A 809 -24.16 50.21 38.66
C ILE A 809 -24.25 51.64 39.18
N GLU A 810 -25.38 52.01 39.80
CA GLU A 810 -25.56 53.04 40.87
C GLU A 810 -27.07 53.33 41.06
N PRO A 811 -27.51 54.00 42.15
CA PRO A 811 -27.08 53.92 43.54
C PRO A 811 -28.29 53.56 44.48
N PRO A 812 -28.11 53.37 45.81
CA PRO A 812 -29.19 52.94 46.70
C PRO A 812 -29.99 54.10 47.34
N TYR A 813 -31.23 53.84 47.78
CA TYR A 813 -31.75 54.25 49.10
C TYR A 813 -33.09 53.55 49.43
N THR A 814 -33.29 53.27 50.72
CA THR A 814 -34.49 52.71 51.40
C THR A 814 -35.08 51.41 50.85
#